data_AF-A0A894KG38-F1
#
_entry.id   AF-A0A894KG38-F1
#
_cell.length_a   1.000
_cell.length_b   1.000
_cell.length_c   1.000
_cell.angle_alpha   90.00
_cell.angle_beta   90.00
_cell.angle_gamma   90.00
#
_symmetry.space_group_name_H-M   'P 1'
#
loop_
_entity.id
_entity.type
_entity.pdbx_description
1 polymer ?
#
loop_
_entity_poly.entity_id
_entity_poly.type
_entity_poly.pdbx_seq_one_letter_code
_entity_poly.pdbx_strand_id
1 'polypeptide(L)'
;MRWRLIEKIQEQKPKKKGWIVKPQYIGDILLLDIYTDKVRESRYCIHRETGEHGYKKIGEKQKQSKLITCLGGNPMESYRYYHCSYGFDMNDLKFDSRKEKKETEDFLEKVGYGSGDWYEKIEYLEINFDREKRWNAEMQKSKRQQDLINQIPRIPRNIREWLYEKECEEEYIFFDKEKGSWGCSCCGAEIPDAELKRLSDGKKVRHNDLTECPNCKKKIVAKKRTDRVKKKTGLYFISPLNREASVIQYYDVKITWEYRRCTVELDESVLVMAYKIGVNPRRKHNVKLFYEDGWGNFETSNRKNKRAKEGYLYPGEYGEALENTEYQDGIRVLHQLAVAGKKLNYNKLLIGIQRLSNFENVVEYLFKGRFHRMLRETVEKVDVWGGGSYYGKLRLTGETLEEVFKIKDRQKINRIRDQDGGEEMLAWMRWSDTSNKKVSQDTLEYMIANGIDPGDIEFVEDKMSPQQVMNYIEKQRAAGYQYRTVPEVLGQWGDYLSMCKAQNKNMDDEMVYKPRDLKLRHDQAVTDANQLQIVKEMERNKEVRAAEAKKMREKYPQAEKNLEDIRARYEYENAEYIIIVPHDLVEIIEEGQALHHCAGATERYFDRIESRETYICFLRRVEQPGIPFYTIEVEPSGTIRQHRSYMDEEPGIEEIRGFLREWQKELKKRLTEKDKQLAMISKEKREQNIAELKEKNNTRVLKGLAEDFMENLIDFEKMA
;
A
#
# COMPACT_ATOMS: atom_id res chain seq x y z
N MET A 1 41.27 -24.44 -20.79
CA MET A 1 42.65 -24.16 -20.32
C MET A 1 43.21 -25.33 -19.49
N ARG A 2 44.44 -25.79 -19.76
CA ARG A 2 45.05 -26.95 -19.05
C ARG A 2 45.89 -26.50 -17.85
N TRP A 3 45.24 -26.22 -16.72
CA TRP A 3 45.88 -25.70 -15.49
C TRP A 3 47.07 -26.52 -14.96
N ARG A 4 47.01 -27.85 -15.05
CA ARG A 4 48.14 -28.71 -14.63
C ARG A 4 49.42 -28.50 -15.44
N LEU A 5 49.32 -28.04 -16.69
CA LEU A 5 50.49 -27.68 -17.51
C LEU A 5 51.00 -26.29 -17.12
N ILE A 6 50.09 -25.39 -16.77
CA ILE A 6 50.39 -24.02 -16.35
C ILE A 6 51.14 -23.98 -15.01
N GLU A 7 50.84 -24.89 -14.10
CA GLU A 7 51.55 -24.98 -12.82
C GLU A 7 53.02 -25.43 -12.96
N LYS A 8 53.34 -26.21 -14.00
CA LYS A 8 54.68 -26.73 -14.24
C LYS A 8 55.64 -25.69 -14.80
N ILE A 9 55.15 -24.53 -15.22
CA ILE A 9 55.96 -23.46 -15.78
C ILE A 9 56.79 -22.84 -14.67
N GLN A 10 58.10 -22.78 -14.88
CA GLN A 10 59.04 -22.20 -13.95
C GLN A 10 58.75 -20.70 -13.76
N GLU A 11 58.79 -20.24 -12.52
CA GLU A 11 58.55 -18.83 -12.20
C GLU A 11 59.75 -17.95 -12.58
N GLN A 12 59.48 -16.67 -12.87
CA GLN A 12 60.51 -15.67 -13.06
C GLN A 12 60.56 -14.76 -11.83
N LYS A 13 61.71 -14.67 -11.16
CA LYS A 13 61.83 -13.88 -9.93
C LYS A 13 61.99 -12.38 -10.22
N PRO A 14 61.31 -11.49 -9.47
CA PRO A 14 61.42 -10.06 -9.67
C PRO A 14 62.74 -9.50 -9.15
N LYS A 15 63.26 -8.47 -9.81
CA LYS A 15 64.47 -7.74 -9.36
C LYS A 15 64.14 -6.67 -8.32
N LYS A 16 62.95 -6.05 -8.43
CA LYS A 16 62.49 -4.95 -7.56
C LYS A 16 61.67 -5.46 -6.37
N LYS A 17 61.52 -4.61 -5.35
CA LYS A 17 60.57 -4.79 -4.23
C LYS A 17 59.24 -4.08 -4.57
N GLY A 18 58.19 -4.30 -3.76
CA GLY A 18 56.83 -3.85 -4.04
C GLY A 18 55.99 -4.89 -4.77
N TRP A 19 54.83 -4.45 -5.29
CA TRP A 19 53.90 -5.28 -6.05
C TRP A 19 54.37 -5.41 -7.50
N ILE A 20 54.91 -6.58 -7.84
CA ILE A 20 55.50 -6.84 -9.15
C ILE A 20 54.76 -7.96 -9.87
N VAL A 21 54.42 -7.72 -11.13
CA VAL A 21 53.91 -8.74 -12.05
C VAL A 21 55.00 -9.20 -13.02
N LYS A 22 55.10 -10.52 -13.21
CA LYS A 22 56.04 -11.15 -14.14
C LYS A 22 55.27 -11.92 -15.21
N PRO A 23 55.24 -11.42 -16.46
CA PRO A 23 54.48 -12.05 -17.54
C PRO A 23 55.26 -13.20 -18.18
N GLN A 24 54.54 -14.24 -18.59
CA GLN A 24 55.03 -15.31 -19.46
C GLN A 24 53.97 -15.60 -20.54
N TYR A 25 54.41 -15.85 -21.77
CA TYR A 25 53.53 -16.01 -22.94
C TYR A 25 53.65 -17.43 -23.49
N ILE A 26 52.55 -18.17 -23.51
CA ILE A 26 52.55 -19.60 -23.87
C ILE A 26 51.44 -19.85 -24.88
N GLY A 27 51.81 -19.82 -26.16
CA GLY A 27 50.83 -19.76 -27.24
C GLY A 27 49.93 -18.53 -27.04
N ASP A 28 48.61 -18.75 -26.97
CA ASP A 28 47.63 -17.69 -26.73
C ASP A 28 47.30 -17.47 -25.24
N ILE A 29 48.10 -18.00 -24.31
CA ILE A 29 47.89 -17.82 -22.87
C ILE A 29 48.89 -16.80 -22.31
N LEU A 30 48.36 -15.75 -21.69
CA LEU A 30 49.11 -14.85 -20.82
C LEU A 30 49.10 -15.41 -19.40
N LEU A 31 50.28 -15.58 -18.83
CA LEU A 31 50.48 -16.00 -17.45
C LEU A 31 51.17 -14.89 -16.67
N LEU A 32 50.62 -14.56 -15.51
CA LEU A 32 51.10 -13.49 -14.65
C LEU A 32 51.44 -14.07 -13.28
N ASP A 33 52.72 -14.13 -12.95
CA ASP A 33 53.18 -14.39 -11.59
C ASP A 33 53.19 -13.06 -10.80
N ILE A 34 52.43 -13.00 -9.72
CA ILE A 34 52.27 -11.80 -8.88
C ILE A 34 53.10 -11.96 -7.62
N TYR A 35 53.90 -10.94 -7.33
CA TYR A 35 54.82 -10.89 -6.20
C TYR A 35 54.55 -9.67 -5.32
N THR A 36 54.72 -9.84 -4.01
CA THR A 36 54.80 -8.75 -3.02
C THR A 36 56.15 -8.84 -2.34
N ASP A 37 56.98 -7.80 -2.46
CA ASP A 37 58.33 -7.74 -1.86
C ASP A 37 59.21 -8.97 -2.17
N LYS A 38 59.15 -9.44 -3.42
CA LYS A 38 59.84 -10.61 -3.97
C LYS A 38 59.34 -11.97 -3.48
N VAL A 39 58.28 -12.02 -2.69
CA VAL A 39 57.55 -13.25 -2.35
C VAL A 39 56.42 -13.44 -3.35
N ARG A 40 56.32 -14.63 -3.95
CA ARG A 40 55.23 -14.92 -4.88
C ARG A 40 53.93 -15.10 -4.09
N GLU A 41 52.88 -14.40 -4.47
CA GLU A 41 51.56 -14.49 -3.82
C GLU A 41 50.62 -15.38 -4.61
N SER A 42 50.62 -15.22 -5.92
CA SER A 42 49.65 -15.87 -6.79
C SER A 42 50.11 -15.97 -8.24
N ARG A 43 49.43 -16.85 -8.97
CA ARG A 43 49.58 -17.01 -10.41
C ARG A 43 48.21 -16.86 -11.06
N TYR A 44 48.10 -15.90 -11.96
CA TYR A 44 46.92 -15.66 -12.79
C TYR A 44 47.21 -16.07 -14.24
N CYS A 45 46.20 -16.52 -14.97
CA CYS A 45 46.33 -16.69 -16.40
C CYS A 45 45.02 -16.47 -17.15
N ILE A 46 45.15 -16.03 -18.41
CA ILE A 46 44.03 -15.76 -19.32
C ILE A 46 44.39 -16.20 -20.74
N HIS A 47 43.41 -16.78 -21.42
CA HIS A 47 43.51 -17.10 -22.84
C HIS A 47 43.08 -15.88 -23.67
N ARG A 48 43.97 -15.38 -24.55
CA ARG A 48 43.75 -14.17 -25.34
C ARG A 48 42.50 -14.24 -26.20
N GLU A 49 42.30 -15.36 -26.91
CA GLU A 49 41.18 -15.51 -27.85
C GLU A 49 39.84 -15.79 -27.16
N THR A 50 39.79 -16.66 -26.14
CA THR A 50 38.53 -17.08 -25.51
C THR A 50 38.16 -16.28 -24.28
N GLY A 51 39.10 -15.56 -23.67
CA GLY A 51 38.95 -14.92 -22.37
C GLY A 51 38.79 -15.90 -21.20
N GLU A 52 38.94 -17.22 -21.41
CA GLU A 52 38.95 -18.20 -20.32
C GLU A 52 40.12 -17.86 -19.39
N HIS A 53 39.82 -17.67 -18.11
CA HIS A 53 40.79 -17.16 -17.13
C HIS A 53 40.62 -17.80 -15.75
N GLY A 54 41.59 -17.55 -14.89
CA GLY A 54 41.52 -17.89 -13.47
C GLY A 54 42.84 -17.65 -12.76
N TYR A 55 42.90 -17.98 -11.49
CA TYR A 55 44.12 -17.85 -10.69
C TYR A 55 44.27 -18.95 -9.64
N LYS A 56 45.47 -19.03 -9.08
CA LYS A 56 45.79 -19.84 -7.90
C LYS A 56 46.69 -19.04 -6.96
N LYS A 57 46.24 -18.86 -5.72
CA LYS A 57 47.08 -18.34 -4.61
C LYS A 57 47.93 -19.46 -4.03
N ILE A 58 49.08 -19.13 -3.45
CA ILE A 58 49.91 -20.13 -2.78
C ILE A 58 49.11 -20.80 -1.66
N GLY A 59 49.13 -22.13 -1.61
CA GLY A 59 48.39 -22.92 -0.62
C GLY A 59 46.90 -23.12 -0.93
N GLU A 60 46.33 -22.47 -1.94
CA GLU A 60 44.91 -22.58 -2.29
C GLU A 60 44.63 -23.48 -3.50
N LYS A 61 43.37 -23.93 -3.61
CA LYS A 61 42.86 -24.54 -4.85
C LYS A 61 42.70 -23.46 -5.92
N GLN A 62 42.84 -23.87 -7.17
CA GLN A 62 42.59 -23.02 -8.33
C GLN A 62 41.15 -22.46 -8.30
N LYS A 63 40.99 -21.19 -8.66
CA LYS A 63 39.72 -20.48 -8.75
C LYS A 63 39.54 -19.93 -10.18
N GLN A 64 38.32 -20.03 -10.72
CA GLN A 64 37.94 -19.38 -11.98
C GLN A 64 37.33 -18.02 -11.62
N SER A 65 38.14 -16.96 -11.64
CA SER A 65 37.75 -15.60 -11.26
C SER A 65 38.78 -14.59 -11.76
N LYS A 66 38.38 -13.32 -11.76
CA LYS A 66 39.12 -12.19 -12.32
C LYS A 66 40.46 -11.88 -11.66
N LEU A 67 41.34 -11.18 -12.37
CA LEU A 67 42.64 -10.69 -11.91
C LEU A 67 42.51 -9.82 -10.65
N ILE A 68 41.52 -8.93 -10.60
CA ILE A 68 41.31 -8.07 -9.43
C ILE A 68 41.02 -8.87 -8.15
N THR A 69 40.28 -9.98 -8.25
CA THR A 69 40.01 -10.89 -7.12
C THR A 69 41.25 -11.67 -6.71
N CYS A 70 42.14 -11.98 -7.66
CA CYS A 70 43.46 -12.55 -7.38
C CYS A 70 44.26 -11.63 -6.43
N LEU A 71 44.17 -10.31 -6.64
CA LEU A 71 44.84 -9.27 -5.87
C LEU A 71 44.13 -8.91 -4.55
N GLY A 72 43.01 -9.57 -4.23
CA GLY A 72 42.23 -9.31 -3.02
C GLY A 72 41.16 -8.24 -3.17
N GLY A 73 40.93 -7.73 -4.38
CA GLY A 73 39.86 -6.78 -4.68
C GLY A 73 38.48 -7.43 -4.88
N ASN A 74 37.44 -6.60 -4.80
CA ASN A 74 36.05 -7.03 -4.90
C ASN A 74 35.62 -7.23 -6.38
N PRO A 75 35.18 -8.43 -6.79
CA PRO A 75 34.72 -8.68 -8.16
C PRO A 75 33.47 -7.89 -8.57
N MET A 76 32.68 -7.37 -7.62
CA MET A 76 31.52 -6.50 -7.88
C MET A 76 31.89 -5.04 -8.17
N GLU A 77 33.12 -4.61 -7.87
CA GLU A 77 33.62 -3.24 -8.13
C GLU A 77 34.26 -3.10 -9.53
N SER A 78 34.26 -4.17 -10.33
CA SER A 78 34.84 -4.24 -11.68
C SER A 78 34.08 -3.42 -12.76
N TYR A 79 33.33 -2.39 -12.39
CA TYR A 79 32.89 -1.36 -13.33
C TYR A 79 33.74 -0.10 -13.20
N ARG A 80 34.65 -0.07 -12.21
CA ARG A 80 35.58 1.03 -11.93
C ARG A 80 36.91 0.43 -11.47
N TYR A 81 37.77 0.00 -12.39
CA TYR A 81 39.14 -0.42 -12.10
C TYR A 81 40.04 0.66 -11.44
N TYR A 82 39.48 1.83 -11.12
CA TYR A 82 40.17 2.97 -10.54
C TYR A 82 40.07 3.07 -9.01
N HIS A 83 39.15 2.36 -8.34
CA HIS A 83 39.05 2.36 -6.88
C HIS A 83 38.51 1.04 -6.34
N CYS A 84 39.40 0.21 -5.80
CA CYS A 84 39.03 -0.87 -4.89
C CYS A 84 38.84 -0.28 -3.48
N SER A 85 37.67 -0.48 -2.88
CA SER A 85 37.30 0.05 -1.55
C SER A 85 38.18 -0.48 -0.38
N TYR A 86 39.17 -1.32 -0.68
CA TYR A 86 40.17 -1.86 0.25
C TYR A 86 41.62 -1.39 -0.03
N GLY A 87 41.82 -0.35 -0.85
CA GLY A 87 43.10 0.39 -0.89
C GLY A 87 44.18 -0.18 -1.82
N PHE A 88 43.84 -1.00 -2.82
CA PHE A 88 44.77 -1.43 -3.87
C PHE A 88 44.45 -0.77 -5.21
N ASP A 89 45.37 0.05 -5.74
CA ASP A 89 45.28 0.64 -7.08
C ASP A 89 46.00 -0.29 -8.08
N MET A 90 45.38 -0.58 -9.23
CA MET A 90 46.02 -1.38 -10.27
C MET A 90 47.30 -0.74 -10.83
N ASN A 91 47.47 0.57 -10.66
CA ASN A 91 48.71 1.28 -10.94
C ASN A 91 49.87 0.90 -9.99
N ASP A 92 49.58 0.32 -8.83
CA ASP A 92 50.60 -0.18 -7.89
C ASP A 92 51.22 -1.49 -8.39
N LEU A 93 50.50 -2.27 -9.21
CA LEU A 93 51.00 -3.49 -9.81
C LEU A 93 51.90 -3.19 -11.01
N LYS A 94 53.22 -3.26 -10.80
CA LYS A 94 54.22 -2.81 -11.79
C LYS A 94 54.95 -3.98 -12.44
N PHE A 95 55.38 -3.78 -13.67
CA PHE A 95 56.36 -4.66 -14.31
C PHE A 95 57.78 -4.34 -13.81
N ASP A 96 58.64 -5.36 -13.80
CA ASP A 96 60.06 -5.21 -13.48
C ASP A 96 60.77 -4.26 -14.46
N SER A 97 60.39 -4.29 -15.74
CA SER A 97 60.93 -3.48 -16.82
C SER A 97 59.85 -2.90 -17.74
N ARG A 98 60.16 -1.78 -18.41
CA ARG A 98 59.29 -1.20 -19.46
C ARG A 98 59.11 -2.15 -20.65
N LYS A 99 60.11 -3.00 -20.94
CA LYS A 99 60.05 -3.99 -22.01
C LYS A 99 58.96 -5.04 -21.76
N GLU A 100 58.90 -5.58 -20.55
CA GLU A 100 57.87 -6.56 -20.17
C GLU A 100 56.44 -5.98 -20.22
N LYS A 101 56.27 -4.72 -19.79
CA LYS A 101 54.99 -4.00 -19.93
C LYS A 101 54.58 -3.93 -21.40
N LYS A 102 55.48 -3.45 -22.28
CA LYS A 102 55.20 -3.32 -23.71
C LYS A 102 54.89 -4.66 -24.37
N GLU A 103 55.66 -5.70 -24.09
CA GLU A 103 55.39 -7.05 -24.62
C GLU A 103 54.02 -7.59 -24.17
N THR A 104 53.58 -7.27 -22.96
CA THR A 104 52.25 -7.67 -22.47
C THR A 104 51.16 -6.90 -23.20
N GLU A 105 51.36 -5.61 -23.42
CA GLU A 105 50.43 -4.76 -24.17
C GLU A 105 50.30 -5.18 -25.63
N ASP A 106 51.43 -5.52 -26.28
CA ASP A 106 51.50 -6.04 -27.65
C ASP A 106 50.81 -7.42 -27.74
N PHE A 107 51.05 -8.29 -26.75
CA PHE A 107 50.36 -9.60 -26.68
C PHE A 107 48.84 -9.45 -26.59
N LEU A 108 48.36 -8.42 -25.90
CA LEU A 108 46.95 -8.10 -25.73
C LEU A 108 46.39 -7.14 -26.81
N GLU A 109 47.19 -6.68 -27.78
CA GLU A 109 46.82 -5.60 -28.72
C GLU A 109 45.61 -5.94 -29.61
N LYS A 110 45.41 -7.23 -29.93
CA LYS A 110 44.26 -7.69 -30.74
C LYS A 110 42.92 -7.69 -29.99
N VAL A 111 42.89 -7.29 -28.72
CA VAL A 111 41.70 -7.27 -27.88
C VAL A 111 41.00 -5.92 -28.08
N GLY A 112 39.78 -5.94 -28.64
CA GLY A 112 39.06 -4.80 -29.24
C GLY A 112 38.64 -3.61 -28.35
N TYR A 113 39.49 -3.18 -27.42
CA TYR A 113 39.36 -1.93 -26.67
C TYR A 113 40.60 -1.06 -26.94
N GLY A 114 40.41 0.10 -27.58
CA GLY A 114 41.49 1.04 -27.91
C GLY A 114 42.23 1.57 -26.67
N SER A 115 43.46 2.08 -26.89
CA SER A 115 44.40 2.84 -26.01
C SER A 115 44.41 2.64 -24.48
N GLY A 116 43.80 1.59 -23.93
CA GLY A 116 43.76 1.28 -22.51
C GLY A 116 45.03 0.55 -22.03
N ASP A 117 45.30 0.65 -20.73
CA ASP A 117 46.41 -0.05 -20.09
C ASP A 117 46.22 -1.59 -20.18
N TRP A 118 47.32 -2.33 -20.04
CA TRP A 118 47.33 -3.81 -20.14
C TRP A 118 46.27 -4.53 -19.28
N TYR A 119 45.94 -4.01 -18.09
CA TYR A 119 44.97 -4.63 -17.20
C TYR A 119 43.52 -4.39 -17.63
N GLU A 120 43.21 -3.27 -18.30
CA GLU A 120 41.87 -2.97 -18.83
C GLU A 120 41.56 -3.92 -20.00
N LYS A 121 42.56 -4.25 -20.81
CA LYS A 121 42.44 -5.27 -21.86
C LYS A 121 42.14 -6.66 -21.30
N ILE A 122 42.77 -7.03 -20.18
CA ILE A 122 42.46 -8.28 -19.46
C ILE A 122 41.01 -8.24 -18.96
N GLU A 123 40.60 -7.17 -18.28
CA GLU A 123 39.23 -7.02 -17.77
C GLU A 123 38.19 -7.18 -18.88
N TYR A 124 38.42 -6.59 -20.05
CA TYR A 124 37.53 -6.73 -21.20
C TYR A 124 37.33 -8.19 -21.63
N LEU A 125 38.42 -8.97 -21.70
CA LEU A 125 38.35 -10.39 -22.02
C LEU A 125 37.58 -11.18 -20.94
N GLU A 126 37.85 -10.89 -19.67
CA GLU A 126 37.16 -11.52 -18.53
C GLU A 126 35.65 -11.24 -18.57
N ILE A 127 35.26 -9.98 -18.80
CA ILE A 127 33.86 -9.56 -18.87
C ILE A 127 33.12 -10.27 -20.00
N ASN A 128 33.72 -10.34 -21.19
CA ASN A 128 33.09 -10.99 -22.34
C ASN A 128 32.90 -12.49 -22.12
N PHE A 129 33.92 -13.18 -21.62
CA PHE A 129 33.84 -14.60 -21.29
C PHE A 129 32.76 -14.88 -20.24
N ASP A 130 32.74 -14.10 -19.14
CA ASP A 130 31.75 -14.26 -18.08
C ASP A 130 30.33 -13.89 -18.55
N ARG A 131 30.19 -12.92 -19.46
CA ARG A 131 28.90 -12.56 -20.08
C ARG A 131 28.39 -13.70 -20.96
N GLU A 132 29.23 -14.24 -21.83
CA GLU A 132 28.85 -15.34 -22.72
C GLU A 132 28.51 -16.62 -21.94
N LYS A 133 29.30 -16.97 -20.93
CA LYS A 133 29.01 -18.10 -20.04
C LYS A 133 27.66 -17.94 -19.33
N ARG A 134 27.35 -16.74 -18.82
CA ARG A 134 26.03 -16.44 -18.22
C ARG A 134 24.91 -16.52 -19.24
N TRP A 135 25.11 -15.95 -20.43
CA TRP A 135 24.13 -16.00 -21.52
C TRP A 135 23.81 -17.45 -21.94
N ASN A 136 24.83 -18.26 -22.16
CA ASN A 136 24.68 -19.67 -22.51
C ASN A 136 23.98 -20.46 -21.40
N ALA A 137 24.31 -20.21 -20.13
CA ALA A 137 23.62 -20.83 -19.00
C ALA A 137 22.13 -20.44 -18.95
N GLU A 138 21.79 -19.17 -19.22
CA GLU A 138 20.40 -18.69 -19.27
C GLU A 138 19.65 -19.29 -20.47
N MET A 139 20.27 -19.35 -21.65
CA MET A 139 19.67 -20.01 -22.82
C MET A 139 19.38 -21.49 -22.56
N GLN A 140 20.32 -22.23 -21.96
CA GLN A 140 20.12 -23.64 -21.61
C GLN A 140 19.06 -23.83 -20.52
N LYS A 141 18.94 -22.88 -19.59
CA LYS A 141 17.86 -22.87 -18.59
C LYS A 141 16.50 -22.58 -19.25
N SER A 142 16.42 -21.61 -20.15
CA SER A 142 15.22 -21.26 -20.91
C SER A 142 14.75 -22.43 -21.78
N LYS A 143 15.66 -23.05 -22.54
CA LYS A 143 15.37 -24.23 -23.36
C LYS A 143 14.77 -25.38 -22.54
N ARG A 144 15.38 -25.74 -21.41
CA ARG A 144 14.85 -26.78 -20.50
C ARG A 144 13.46 -26.45 -19.95
N GLN A 145 13.16 -25.17 -19.72
CA GLN A 145 11.84 -24.74 -19.27
C GLN A 145 10.82 -24.88 -20.40
N GLN A 146 11.16 -24.43 -21.60
CA GLN A 146 10.29 -24.55 -22.76
C GLN A 146 10.04 -26.02 -23.12
N ASP A 147 11.05 -26.87 -23.06
CA ASP A 147 10.91 -28.32 -23.30
C ASP A 147 9.95 -28.98 -22.29
N LEU A 148 9.89 -28.48 -21.05
CA LEU A 148 8.94 -28.94 -20.03
C LEU A 148 7.51 -28.43 -20.33
N ILE A 149 7.36 -27.15 -20.69
CA ILE A 149 6.08 -26.53 -21.04
C ILE A 149 5.48 -27.19 -22.29
N ASN A 150 6.30 -27.53 -23.27
CA ASN A 150 5.86 -28.19 -24.51
C ASN A 150 5.30 -29.60 -24.28
N GLN A 151 5.53 -30.21 -23.11
CA GLN A 151 4.95 -31.51 -22.74
C GLN A 151 3.54 -31.39 -22.15
N ILE A 152 3.05 -30.17 -21.87
CA ILE A 152 1.74 -29.96 -21.24
C ILE A 152 0.63 -30.56 -22.12
N PRO A 153 -0.24 -31.42 -21.55
CA PRO A 153 -1.30 -32.04 -22.32
C PRO A 153 -2.34 -31.01 -22.76
N ARG A 154 -2.98 -31.25 -23.91
CA ARG A 154 -4.09 -30.42 -24.38
C ARG A 154 -5.26 -30.51 -23.42
N ILE A 155 -5.91 -29.38 -23.17
CA ILE A 155 -7.15 -29.31 -22.39
C ILE A 155 -8.26 -30.20 -22.99
N PRO A 156 -9.16 -30.76 -22.17
CA PRO A 156 -10.31 -31.54 -22.63
C PRO A 156 -11.20 -30.75 -23.59
N ARG A 157 -11.74 -31.40 -24.62
CA ARG A 157 -12.54 -30.74 -25.67
C ARG A 157 -13.82 -30.08 -25.13
N ASN A 158 -14.49 -30.74 -24.18
CA ASN A 158 -15.74 -30.32 -23.57
C ASN A 158 -15.56 -29.30 -22.43
N ILE A 159 -14.33 -28.91 -22.06
CA ILE A 159 -14.10 -28.03 -20.89
C ILE A 159 -14.78 -26.67 -21.03
N ARG A 160 -14.89 -26.15 -22.26
CA ARG A 160 -15.57 -24.88 -22.57
C ARG A 160 -17.07 -24.98 -22.38
N GLU A 161 -17.67 -26.08 -22.85
CA GLU A 161 -19.10 -26.36 -22.72
C GLU A 161 -19.46 -26.59 -21.26
N TRP A 162 -18.67 -27.40 -20.55
CA TRP A 162 -18.83 -27.62 -19.12
C TRP A 162 -18.77 -26.33 -18.31
N LEU A 163 -17.79 -25.45 -18.59
CA LEU A 163 -17.67 -24.19 -17.88
C LEU A 163 -18.82 -23.23 -18.21
N TYR A 164 -19.27 -23.23 -19.47
CA TYR A 164 -20.43 -22.47 -19.88
C TYR A 164 -21.67 -22.88 -19.07
N GLU A 165 -21.94 -24.17 -18.94
CA GLU A 165 -23.07 -24.69 -18.14
C GLU A 165 -22.99 -24.26 -16.67
N LYS A 166 -21.80 -24.17 -16.09
CA LYS A 166 -21.60 -23.73 -14.70
C LYS A 166 -21.79 -22.24 -14.48
N GLU A 167 -21.53 -21.40 -15.48
CA GLU A 167 -21.62 -19.93 -15.36
C GLU A 167 -22.93 -19.35 -15.91
N CYS A 168 -23.65 -20.13 -16.71
CA CYS A 168 -24.85 -19.71 -17.42
C CYS A 168 -26.09 -19.73 -16.52
N GLU A 169 -26.14 -18.81 -15.56
CA GLU A 169 -27.34 -18.52 -14.77
C GLU A 169 -28.39 -17.76 -15.60
N GLU A 170 -27.92 -16.88 -16.49
CA GLU A 170 -28.74 -16.12 -17.43
C GLU A 170 -28.28 -16.39 -18.87
N GLU A 171 -29.25 -16.34 -19.78
CA GLU A 171 -29.06 -16.47 -21.22
C GLU A 171 -29.59 -15.21 -21.91
N TYR A 172 -29.07 -14.87 -23.09
CA TYR A 172 -29.34 -13.57 -23.72
C TYR A 172 -29.84 -13.68 -25.17
N ILE A 173 -30.55 -12.64 -25.60
CA ILE A 173 -30.89 -12.40 -27.01
C ILE A 173 -30.68 -10.93 -27.33
N PHE A 174 -30.04 -10.64 -28.46
CA PHE A 174 -29.59 -9.29 -28.79
C PHE A 174 -30.35 -8.74 -29.99
N PHE A 175 -30.76 -7.48 -29.94
CA PHE A 175 -31.42 -6.83 -31.07
C PHE A 175 -30.39 -6.15 -31.96
N ASP A 176 -30.41 -6.46 -33.25
CA ASP A 176 -29.65 -5.76 -34.28
C ASP A 176 -30.56 -4.72 -34.96
N LYS A 177 -30.19 -3.44 -34.84
CA LYS A 177 -30.99 -2.33 -35.38
C LYS A 177 -30.95 -2.25 -36.91
N GLU A 178 -29.83 -2.65 -37.51
CA GLU A 178 -29.66 -2.59 -38.97
C GLU A 178 -30.48 -3.70 -39.63
N LYS A 179 -30.52 -4.88 -39.00
CA LYS A 179 -31.30 -6.03 -39.48
C LYS A 179 -32.76 -6.02 -39.04
N GLY A 180 -33.10 -5.28 -37.99
CA GLY A 180 -34.46 -5.26 -37.44
C GLY A 180 -34.86 -6.60 -36.78
N SER A 181 -33.89 -7.40 -36.37
CA SER A 181 -34.08 -8.77 -35.88
C SER A 181 -33.34 -9.02 -34.56
N TRP A 182 -33.70 -10.11 -33.90
CA TRP A 182 -33.13 -10.59 -32.66
C TRP A 182 -32.25 -11.82 -32.91
N GLY A 183 -31.04 -11.83 -32.36
CA GLY A 183 -30.10 -12.94 -32.48
C GLY A 183 -29.94 -13.68 -31.17
N CYS A 184 -30.41 -14.93 -31.09
CA CYS A 184 -30.30 -15.75 -29.88
C CYS A 184 -28.86 -16.23 -29.69
N SER A 185 -28.21 -15.86 -28.58
CA SER A 185 -26.82 -16.25 -28.33
C SER A 185 -26.63 -17.75 -28.05
N CYS A 186 -27.71 -18.46 -27.69
CA CYS A 186 -27.65 -19.88 -27.31
C CYS A 186 -27.70 -20.82 -28.53
N CYS A 187 -28.60 -20.56 -29.47
CA CYS A 187 -28.83 -21.45 -30.63
C CYS A 187 -28.46 -20.81 -31.98
N GLY A 188 -28.07 -19.53 -31.98
CA GLY A 188 -27.70 -18.80 -33.19
C GLY A 188 -28.86 -18.44 -34.12
N ALA A 189 -30.10 -18.73 -33.72
CA ALA A 189 -31.29 -18.38 -34.49
C ALA A 189 -31.47 -16.86 -34.57
N GLU A 190 -31.93 -16.43 -35.73
CA GLU A 190 -32.33 -15.06 -36.02
C GLU A 190 -33.86 -15.01 -36.03
N ILE A 191 -34.44 -14.09 -35.24
CA ILE A 191 -35.87 -14.02 -34.96
C ILE A 191 -36.36 -12.59 -35.27
N PRO A 192 -37.33 -12.40 -36.16
CA PRO A 192 -37.90 -11.07 -36.42
C PRO A 192 -38.47 -10.39 -35.16
N ASP A 193 -38.39 -9.06 -35.05
CA ASP A 193 -38.92 -8.29 -33.89
C ASP A 193 -40.41 -8.54 -33.62
N ALA A 194 -41.18 -8.88 -34.66
CA ALA A 194 -42.61 -9.16 -34.55
C ALA A 194 -42.93 -10.49 -33.86
N GLU A 195 -42.04 -11.49 -33.99
CA GLU A 195 -42.24 -12.86 -33.50
C GLU A 195 -41.85 -13.03 -32.03
N LEU A 196 -40.95 -12.18 -31.53
CA LEU A 196 -40.49 -12.25 -30.15
C LEU A 196 -41.45 -11.51 -29.22
N LYS A 197 -41.99 -12.22 -28.22
CA LYS A 197 -42.98 -11.69 -27.26
C LYS A 197 -42.46 -11.75 -25.83
N ARG A 198 -42.75 -10.71 -25.06
CA ARG A 198 -42.41 -10.65 -23.63
C ARG A 198 -43.13 -11.76 -22.88
N LEU A 199 -42.41 -12.46 -22.01
CA LEU A 199 -42.93 -13.61 -21.28
C LEU A 199 -44.06 -13.25 -20.30
N SER A 200 -44.07 -12.03 -19.75
CA SER A 200 -45.04 -11.64 -18.71
C SER A 200 -46.43 -11.25 -19.24
N ASP A 201 -46.52 -10.63 -20.42
CA ASP A 201 -47.78 -10.07 -20.94
C ASP A 201 -48.01 -10.30 -22.44
N GLY A 202 -47.11 -11.04 -23.11
CA GLY A 202 -47.19 -11.32 -24.55
C GLY A 202 -46.99 -10.09 -25.43
N LYS A 203 -46.64 -8.93 -24.87
CA LYS A 203 -46.44 -7.68 -25.64
C LYS A 203 -45.06 -7.63 -26.28
N LYS A 204 -44.80 -6.55 -27.01
CA LYS A 204 -43.51 -6.27 -27.64
C LYS A 204 -42.38 -6.27 -26.59
N VAL A 205 -41.29 -6.97 -26.90
CA VAL A 205 -40.11 -7.09 -26.04
C VAL A 205 -39.35 -5.76 -25.96
N ARG A 206 -39.01 -5.36 -24.73
CA ARG A 206 -38.17 -4.20 -24.40
C ARG A 206 -36.83 -4.67 -23.84
N HIS A 207 -35.96 -3.72 -23.52
CA HIS A 207 -34.67 -4.02 -22.91
C HIS A 207 -34.85 -4.63 -21.51
N ASN A 208 -34.10 -5.68 -21.22
CA ASN A 208 -34.10 -6.50 -19.99
C ASN A 208 -35.39 -7.24 -19.69
N ASP A 209 -36.35 -7.26 -20.62
CA ASP A 209 -37.50 -8.14 -20.49
C ASP A 209 -37.07 -9.61 -20.65
N LEU A 210 -37.70 -10.50 -19.86
CA LEU A 210 -37.62 -11.94 -20.08
C LEU A 210 -38.50 -12.34 -21.27
N THR A 211 -37.98 -13.23 -22.11
CA THR A 211 -38.65 -13.78 -23.29
C THR A 211 -38.28 -15.26 -23.45
N GLU A 212 -38.98 -15.96 -24.32
CA GLU A 212 -38.61 -17.32 -24.75
C GLU A 212 -38.10 -17.29 -26.19
N CYS A 213 -37.02 -18.03 -26.49
CA CYS A 213 -36.57 -18.21 -27.87
C CYS A 213 -37.57 -19.11 -28.63
N PRO A 214 -38.17 -18.67 -29.76
CA PRO A 214 -39.07 -19.53 -30.54
C PRO A 214 -38.39 -20.81 -31.06
N ASN A 215 -37.07 -20.77 -31.27
CA ASN A 215 -36.29 -21.89 -31.79
C ASN A 215 -35.86 -22.88 -30.70
N CYS A 216 -35.06 -22.44 -29.70
CA CYS A 216 -34.52 -23.35 -28.68
C CYS A 216 -35.35 -23.43 -27.39
N LYS A 217 -36.45 -22.68 -27.29
CA LYS A 217 -37.37 -22.64 -26.14
C LYS A 217 -36.74 -22.26 -24.79
N LYS A 218 -35.47 -21.81 -24.79
CA LYS A 218 -34.83 -21.27 -23.59
C LYS A 218 -35.47 -19.95 -23.19
N LYS A 219 -35.64 -19.75 -21.88
CA LYS A 219 -35.94 -18.44 -21.28
C LYS A 219 -34.67 -17.60 -21.30
N ILE A 220 -34.74 -16.40 -21.87
CA ILE A 220 -33.59 -15.54 -22.14
C ILE A 220 -33.94 -14.07 -21.87
N VAL A 221 -32.94 -13.27 -21.52
CA VAL A 221 -33.06 -11.84 -21.24
C VAL A 221 -32.78 -11.05 -22.51
N ALA A 222 -33.72 -10.18 -22.89
CA ALA A 222 -33.64 -9.40 -24.12
C ALA A 222 -32.77 -8.16 -23.99
N LYS A 223 -31.70 -8.06 -24.78
CA LYS A 223 -30.77 -6.93 -24.82
C LYS A 223 -30.99 -6.09 -26.09
N LYS A 224 -31.85 -5.07 -25.98
CA LYS A 224 -32.15 -4.13 -27.08
C LYS A 224 -31.18 -2.94 -27.21
N ARG A 225 -30.52 -2.56 -26.11
CA ARG A 225 -29.63 -1.38 -26.00
C ARG A 225 -28.17 -1.75 -25.80
N THR A 226 -27.86 -3.04 -25.81
CA THR A 226 -26.55 -3.61 -25.53
C THR A 226 -26.22 -4.58 -26.65
N ASP A 227 -25.02 -4.51 -27.20
CA ASP A 227 -24.56 -5.36 -28.30
C ASP A 227 -23.98 -6.70 -27.79
N ARG A 228 -23.44 -6.69 -26.56
CA ARG A 228 -22.85 -7.87 -25.92
C ARG A 228 -22.89 -7.84 -24.40
N VAL A 229 -22.92 -9.02 -23.78
CA VAL A 229 -22.70 -9.21 -22.34
C VAL A 229 -21.40 -9.99 -22.15
N LYS A 230 -20.58 -9.59 -21.17
CA LYS A 230 -19.31 -10.25 -20.86
C LYS A 230 -19.28 -10.69 -19.41
N LYS A 231 -18.87 -11.92 -19.15
CA LYS A 231 -18.60 -12.45 -17.81
C LYS A 231 -17.14 -12.93 -17.74
N LYS A 232 -16.45 -12.60 -16.65
CA LYS A 232 -15.09 -13.06 -16.37
C LYS A 232 -15.15 -14.10 -15.25
N THR A 233 -14.38 -15.17 -15.38
CA THR A 233 -14.25 -16.20 -14.34
C THR A 233 -12.87 -16.85 -14.41
N GLY A 234 -12.56 -17.72 -13.45
CA GLY A 234 -11.36 -18.55 -13.45
C GLY A 234 -11.67 -20.00 -13.79
N LEU A 235 -10.70 -20.69 -14.36
CA LEU A 235 -10.74 -22.14 -14.58
C LEU A 235 -9.41 -22.75 -14.16
N TYR A 236 -9.47 -23.82 -13.38
CA TYR A 236 -8.33 -24.63 -12.99
C TYR A 236 -8.41 -25.99 -13.65
N PHE A 237 -7.28 -26.49 -14.14
CA PHE A 237 -7.15 -27.83 -14.68
C PHE A 237 -5.86 -28.48 -14.18
N ILE A 238 -5.99 -29.67 -13.59
CA ILE A 238 -4.87 -30.42 -13.02
C ILE A 238 -4.66 -31.68 -13.86
N SER A 239 -3.44 -31.91 -14.31
CA SER A 239 -3.11 -33.08 -15.12
C SER A 239 -1.68 -33.58 -14.84
N PRO A 240 -1.44 -34.90 -14.95
CA PRO A 240 -0.07 -35.43 -14.96
C PRO A 240 0.68 -34.88 -16.19
N LEU A 241 1.97 -34.59 -16.03
CA LEU A 241 2.83 -34.10 -17.11
C LEU A 241 3.76 -35.22 -17.60
N ASN A 242 4.53 -35.78 -16.67
CA ASN A 242 5.44 -36.90 -16.90
C ASN A 242 5.78 -37.56 -15.55
N ARG A 243 6.73 -38.49 -15.54
CA ARG A 243 7.16 -39.18 -14.30
C ARG A 243 7.74 -38.25 -13.23
N GLU A 244 8.23 -37.06 -13.60
CA GLU A 244 8.85 -36.12 -12.65
C GLU A 244 7.91 -35.03 -12.13
N ALA A 245 6.79 -34.77 -12.82
CA ALA A 245 6.01 -33.58 -12.60
C ALA A 245 4.55 -33.73 -13.00
N SER A 246 3.73 -32.84 -12.46
CA SER A 246 2.36 -32.58 -12.85
C SER A 246 2.14 -31.09 -12.96
N VAL A 247 1.09 -30.69 -13.66
CA VAL A 247 0.82 -29.28 -13.95
C VAL A 247 -0.59 -28.92 -13.49
N ILE A 248 -0.67 -27.79 -12.79
CA ILE A 248 -1.93 -27.12 -12.48
C ILE A 248 -1.97 -25.86 -13.35
N GLN A 249 -2.93 -25.81 -14.25
CA GLN A 249 -3.14 -24.72 -15.20
C GLN A 249 -4.27 -23.83 -14.68
N TYR A 250 -4.05 -22.52 -14.67
CA TYR A 250 -5.09 -21.52 -14.42
C TYR A 250 -5.32 -20.67 -15.68
N TYR A 251 -6.59 -20.59 -16.08
CA TYR A 251 -7.06 -19.77 -17.18
C TYR A 251 -7.88 -18.60 -16.64
N ASP A 252 -7.57 -17.39 -17.10
CA ASP A 252 -8.52 -16.28 -17.07
C ASP A 252 -9.53 -16.54 -18.20
N VAL A 253 -10.80 -16.71 -17.83
CA VAL A 253 -11.87 -17.04 -18.77
C VAL A 253 -12.75 -15.83 -19.03
N LYS A 254 -13.06 -15.61 -20.31
CA LYS A 254 -14.03 -14.62 -20.74
C LYS A 254 -15.14 -15.28 -21.55
N ILE A 255 -16.35 -15.21 -21.01
CA ILE A 255 -17.57 -15.62 -21.70
C ILE A 255 -18.22 -14.37 -22.30
N THR A 256 -18.45 -14.38 -23.61
CA THR A 256 -19.09 -13.27 -24.32
C THR A 256 -20.34 -13.77 -25.03
N TRP A 257 -21.49 -13.22 -24.64
CA TRP A 257 -22.75 -13.39 -25.35
C TRP A 257 -22.96 -12.18 -26.26
N GLU A 258 -23.26 -12.41 -27.52
CA GLU A 258 -23.53 -11.39 -28.52
C GLU A 258 -24.56 -11.90 -29.53
N TYR A 259 -24.89 -11.08 -30.52
CA TYR A 259 -25.86 -11.42 -31.54
C TYR A 259 -25.56 -12.78 -32.20
N ARG A 260 -26.45 -13.75 -31.98
CA ARG A 260 -26.40 -15.13 -32.51
C ARG A 260 -25.22 -15.99 -32.03
N ARG A 261 -24.44 -15.54 -31.05
CA ARG A 261 -23.24 -16.26 -30.64
C ARG A 261 -22.96 -16.15 -29.15
N CYS A 262 -22.42 -17.22 -28.59
CA CYS A 262 -21.70 -17.20 -27.33
C CYS A 262 -20.29 -17.76 -27.56
N THR A 263 -19.27 -17.09 -27.00
CA THR A 263 -17.88 -17.55 -27.02
C THR A 263 -17.33 -17.73 -25.61
N VAL A 264 -16.55 -18.78 -25.41
CA VAL A 264 -15.78 -19.05 -24.20
C VAL A 264 -14.30 -19.00 -24.56
N GLU A 265 -13.66 -17.88 -24.22
CA GLU A 265 -12.24 -17.64 -24.45
C GLU A 265 -11.47 -18.04 -23.19
N LEU A 266 -10.42 -18.87 -23.36
CA LEU A 266 -9.53 -19.32 -22.29
C LEU A 266 -8.16 -18.69 -22.51
N ASP A 267 -7.71 -17.85 -21.58
CA ASP A 267 -6.37 -17.25 -21.59
C ASP A 267 -5.52 -17.88 -20.48
N GLU A 268 -4.62 -18.78 -20.85
CA GLU A 268 -3.74 -19.46 -19.90
C GLU A 268 -2.79 -18.45 -19.27
N SER A 269 -2.91 -18.22 -17.96
CA SER A 269 -2.24 -17.11 -17.31
C SER A 269 -1.20 -17.54 -16.28
N VAL A 270 -1.43 -18.67 -15.61
CA VAL A 270 -0.52 -19.18 -14.56
C VAL A 270 -0.40 -20.70 -14.67
N LEU A 271 0.83 -21.19 -14.61
CA LEU A 271 1.14 -22.61 -14.47
C LEU A 271 1.82 -22.85 -13.13
N VAL A 272 1.36 -23.87 -12.41
CA VAL A 272 2.05 -24.37 -11.22
C VAL A 272 2.56 -25.78 -11.54
N MET A 273 3.87 -25.90 -11.67
CA MET A 273 4.54 -27.19 -11.80
C MET A 273 4.69 -27.82 -10.42
N ALA A 274 3.99 -28.92 -10.20
CA ALA A 274 4.06 -29.74 -9.00
C ALA A 274 4.99 -30.93 -9.26
N TYR A 275 6.19 -30.87 -8.71
CA TYR A 275 7.20 -31.92 -8.91
C TYR A 275 6.99 -33.08 -7.95
N LYS A 276 7.18 -34.30 -8.47
CA LYS A 276 7.12 -35.54 -7.69
C LYS A 276 8.33 -35.60 -6.76
N ILE A 277 8.08 -35.72 -5.46
CA ILE A 277 9.06 -35.77 -4.38
C ILE A 277 9.87 -37.07 -4.51
N GLY A 278 11.19 -36.98 -4.29
CA GLY A 278 12.11 -38.13 -4.35
C GLY A 278 12.53 -38.56 -5.76
N VAL A 279 11.87 -38.09 -6.83
CA VAL A 279 12.21 -38.48 -8.21
C VAL A 279 13.51 -37.83 -8.69
N ASN A 280 13.72 -36.55 -8.39
CA ASN A 280 14.96 -35.84 -8.73
C ASN A 280 15.66 -35.34 -7.45
N PRO A 281 16.69 -36.05 -6.95
CA PRO A 281 17.33 -35.73 -5.67
C PRO A 281 18.13 -34.42 -5.69
N ARG A 282 18.39 -33.83 -6.87
CA ARG A 282 19.11 -32.55 -7.00
C ARG A 282 18.17 -31.33 -7.00
N ARG A 283 16.85 -31.55 -7.00
CA ARG A 283 15.86 -30.48 -7.07
C ARG A 283 15.70 -29.81 -5.70
N LYS A 284 15.77 -28.47 -5.68
CA LYS A 284 15.66 -27.66 -4.45
C LYS A 284 14.24 -27.32 -4.04
N HIS A 285 13.31 -27.28 -5.00
CA HIS A 285 11.93 -26.87 -4.78
C HIS A 285 10.98 -27.84 -5.47
N ASN A 286 9.95 -28.28 -4.76
CA ASN A 286 8.95 -29.22 -5.28
C ASN A 286 7.78 -28.52 -6.00
N VAL A 287 7.74 -27.18 -5.95
CA VAL A 287 6.75 -26.36 -6.65
C VAL A 287 7.46 -25.26 -7.41
N LYS A 288 7.01 -24.98 -8.63
CA LYS A 288 7.52 -23.86 -9.42
C LYS A 288 6.41 -23.21 -10.23
N LEU A 289 6.34 -21.88 -10.17
CA LEU A 289 5.35 -21.08 -10.89
C LEU A 289 5.93 -20.56 -12.20
N PHE A 290 5.06 -20.53 -13.22
CA PHE A 290 5.31 -19.85 -14.49
C PHE A 290 4.12 -18.97 -14.84
N TYR A 291 4.41 -17.85 -15.51
CA TYR A 291 3.45 -16.82 -15.87
C TYR A 291 3.56 -16.52 -17.36
N GLU A 292 2.42 -16.31 -17.99
CA GLU A 292 2.34 -15.92 -19.40
C GLU A 292 2.93 -14.51 -19.62
N ASP A 293 3.79 -14.36 -20.63
CA ASP A 293 4.60 -13.15 -20.87
C ASP A 293 3.96 -12.12 -21.82
N GLY A 294 2.86 -12.48 -22.50
CA GLY A 294 2.16 -11.70 -23.53
C GLY A 294 2.29 -12.20 -24.94
N TRP A 295 3.23 -13.10 -25.17
CA TRP A 295 3.59 -13.60 -26.49
C TRP A 295 3.34 -15.09 -26.58
N GLY A 296 2.57 -15.64 -25.64
CA GLY A 296 2.31 -17.07 -25.53
C GLY A 296 3.48 -17.88 -24.96
N ASN A 297 4.50 -17.23 -24.36
CA ASN A 297 5.55 -17.93 -23.64
C ASN A 297 5.31 -17.86 -22.13
N PHE A 298 5.98 -18.76 -21.40
CA PHE A 298 5.89 -18.84 -19.96
C PHE A 298 7.26 -18.62 -19.32
N GLU A 299 7.31 -17.66 -18.40
CA GLU A 299 8.52 -17.34 -17.65
C GLU A 299 8.28 -17.43 -16.14
N THR A 300 9.37 -17.55 -15.37
CA THR A 300 9.28 -17.60 -13.91
C THR A 300 9.10 -16.22 -13.28
N SER A 301 9.24 -15.14 -14.05
CA SER A 301 9.13 -13.77 -13.55
C SER A 301 7.72 -13.23 -13.80
N ASN A 302 7.08 -12.69 -12.77
CA ASN A 302 5.70 -12.21 -12.88
C ASN A 302 5.63 -10.72 -13.26
N ARG A 303 6.13 -10.37 -14.45
CA ARG A 303 6.23 -8.96 -14.88
C ARG A 303 4.88 -8.28 -15.08
N LYS A 304 3.85 -9.08 -15.36
CA LYS A 304 2.48 -8.62 -15.63
C LYS A 304 1.56 -8.68 -14.42
N ASN A 305 2.09 -9.01 -13.24
CA ASN A 305 1.32 -9.17 -12.01
C ASN A 305 0.09 -10.11 -12.20
N LYS A 306 0.29 -11.17 -12.99
CA LYS A 306 -0.70 -12.23 -13.24
C LYS A 306 -0.95 -12.98 -11.93
N ARG A 307 -2.21 -13.28 -11.64
CA ARG A 307 -2.62 -13.98 -10.41
C ARG A 307 -3.76 -14.93 -10.72
N ALA A 308 -3.68 -16.13 -10.17
CA ALA A 308 -4.82 -17.04 -10.13
C ALA A 308 -5.91 -16.47 -9.22
N LYS A 309 -7.16 -16.53 -9.68
CA LYS A 309 -8.33 -15.96 -8.99
C LYS A 309 -9.34 -17.07 -8.69
N GLU A 310 -10.43 -16.70 -8.04
CA GLU A 310 -11.56 -17.61 -7.86
C GLU A 310 -12.07 -18.16 -9.21
N GLY A 311 -12.29 -19.47 -9.25
CA GLY A 311 -12.71 -20.17 -10.45
C GLY A 311 -13.21 -21.57 -10.16
N TYR A 312 -13.52 -22.32 -11.20
CA TYR A 312 -13.91 -23.73 -11.08
C TYR A 312 -12.73 -24.65 -11.32
N LEU A 313 -12.63 -25.73 -10.56
CA LEU A 313 -11.70 -26.82 -10.84
C LEU A 313 -12.40 -27.85 -11.73
N TYR A 314 -11.83 -28.10 -12.91
CA TYR A 314 -12.35 -29.10 -13.84
C TYR A 314 -12.19 -30.51 -13.26
N PRO A 315 -13.25 -31.33 -13.19
CA PRO A 315 -13.19 -32.70 -12.68
C PRO A 315 -12.14 -33.55 -13.41
N GLY A 316 -11.34 -34.31 -12.66
CA GLY A 316 -10.32 -35.19 -13.23
C GLY A 316 -9.75 -36.16 -12.21
N GLU A 317 -8.88 -37.04 -12.68
CA GLU A 317 -8.20 -38.07 -11.88
C GLU A 317 -6.99 -37.47 -11.15
N TYR A 318 -7.23 -36.91 -9.96
CA TYR A 318 -6.17 -36.22 -9.20
C TYR A 318 -5.20 -37.16 -8.49
N GLY A 319 -5.55 -38.44 -8.31
CA GLY A 319 -4.66 -39.44 -7.71
C GLY A 319 -3.34 -39.52 -8.46
N GLU A 320 -3.40 -39.88 -9.75
CA GLU A 320 -2.22 -39.96 -10.61
C GLU A 320 -1.47 -38.61 -10.70
N ALA A 321 -2.22 -37.50 -10.82
CA ALA A 321 -1.64 -36.18 -10.98
C ALA A 321 -0.91 -35.68 -9.72
N LEU A 322 -1.44 -35.91 -8.51
CA LEU A 322 -0.92 -35.27 -7.29
C LEU A 322 -0.27 -36.23 -6.30
N GLU A 323 -0.32 -37.55 -6.53
CA GLU A 323 0.41 -38.52 -5.71
C GLU A 323 1.91 -38.19 -5.68
N ASN A 324 2.54 -38.32 -4.51
CA ASN A 324 3.94 -37.95 -4.28
C ASN A 324 4.26 -36.47 -4.60
N THR A 325 3.29 -35.56 -4.53
CA THR A 325 3.54 -34.11 -4.60
C THR A 325 3.25 -33.46 -3.24
N GLU A 326 3.62 -32.18 -3.11
CA GLU A 326 3.24 -31.32 -1.97
C GLU A 326 1.72 -31.15 -1.79
N TYR A 327 0.92 -31.62 -2.75
CA TYR A 327 -0.54 -31.49 -2.74
C TYR A 327 -1.27 -32.83 -2.53
N GLN A 328 -0.55 -33.91 -2.22
CA GLN A 328 -1.13 -35.25 -2.12
C GLN A 328 -2.26 -35.35 -1.09
N ASP A 329 -2.13 -34.66 0.05
CA ASP A 329 -3.13 -34.71 1.12
C ASP A 329 -4.47 -34.07 0.68
N GLY A 330 -4.42 -33.18 -0.31
CA GLY A 330 -5.57 -32.52 -0.89
C GLY A 330 -6.37 -33.34 -1.91
N ILE A 331 -5.87 -34.49 -2.38
CA ILE A 331 -6.47 -35.25 -3.50
C ILE A 331 -7.98 -35.48 -3.28
N ARG A 332 -8.35 -35.96 -2.08
CA ARG A 332 -9.74 -36.29 -1.74
C ARG A 332 -10.65 -35.06 -1.77
N VAL A 333 -10.23 -33.97 -1.12
CA VAL A 333 -11.05 -32.76 -1.01
C VAL A 333 -11.14 -32.02 -2.35
N LEU A 334 -10.06 -31.97 -3.12
CA LEU A 334 -10.06 -31.40 -4.47
C LEU A 334 -11.04 -32.13 -5.39
N HIS A 335 -11.06 -33.47 -5.34
CA HIS A 335 -12.00 -34.30 -6.10
C HIS A 335 -13.46 -33.97 -5.74
N GLN A 336 -13.79 -33.97 -4.45
CA GLN A 336 -15.13 -33.65 -3.97
C GLN A 336 -15.59 -32.25 -4.41
N LEU A 337 -14.72 -31.24 -4.29
CA LEU A 337 -15.02 -29.86 -4.67
C LEU A 337 -15.21 -29.68 -6.18
N ALA A 338 -14.37 -30.34 -6.98
CA ALA A 338 -14.45 -30.29 -8.44
C ALA A 338 -15.74 -30.93 -8.96
N VAL A 339 -16.07 -32.14 -8.47
CA VAL A 339 -17.31 -32.84 -8.82
C VAL A 339 -18.54 -32.02 -8.43
N ALA A 340 -18.52 -31.40 -7.25
CA ALA A 340 -19.59 -30.51 -6.79
C ALA A 340 -19.63 -29.16 -7.54
N GLY A 341 -18.66 -28.87 -8.42
CA GLY A 341 -18.57 -27.62 -9.16
C GLY A 341 -18.47 -26.40 -8.24
N LYS A 342 -17.66 -26.48 -7.17
CA LYS A 342 -17.47 -25.34 -6.28
C LYS A 342 -16.56 -24.29 -6.94
N LYS A 343 -16.97 -23.03 -6.82
CA LYS A 343 -16.21 -21.87 -7.30
C LYS A 343 -15.36 -21.35 -6.14
N LEU A 344 -14.05 -21.60 -6.19
CA LEU A 344 -13.10 -21.28 -5.13
C LEU A 344 -11.76 -20.82 -5.73
N ASN A 345 -10.94 -20.17 -4.91
CA ASN A 345 -9.56 -19.88 -5.29
C ASN A 345 -8.68 -21.10 -5.02
N TYR A 346 -8.64 -22.02 -5.98
CA TYR A 346 -7.91 -23.28 -5.84
C TYR A 346 -6.39 -23.08 -5.71
N ASN A 347 -5.83 -21.98 -6.22
CA ASN A 347 -4.42 -21.65 -5.97
C ASN A 347 -4.16 -21.40 -4.47
N LYS A 348 -5.00 -20.60 -3.81
CA LYS A 348 -4.93 -20.41 -2.36
C LYS A 348 -5.18 -21.70 -1.59
N LEU A 349 -6.14 -22.52 -2.05
CA LEU A 349 -6.44 -23.81 -1.44
C LEU A 349 -5.21 -24.75 -1.49
N LEU A 350 -4.54 -24.84 -2.65
CA LEU A 350 -3.31 -25.63 -2.82
C LEU A 350 -2.16 -25.10 -1.96
N ILE A 351 -1.99 -23.78 -1.84
CA ILE A 351 -1.02 -23.18 -0.90
C ILE A 351 -1.35 -23.59 0.53
N GLY A 352 -2.63 -23.57 0.91
CA GLY A 352 -3.08 -24.00 2.22
C GLY A 352 -2.77 -25.46 2.50
N ILE A 353 -3.08 -26.38 1.57
CA ILE A 353 -2.71 -27.80 1.68
C ILE A 353 -1.21 -27.98 1.89
N GLN A 354 -0.39 -27.23 1.13
CA GLN A 354 1.06 -27.36 1.21
C GLN A 354 1.63 -26.82 2.54
N ARG A 355 1.06 -25.74 3.08
CA ARG A 355 1.72 -24.92 4.12
C ARG A 355 1.07 -25.01 5.49
N LEU A 356 -0.23 -25.30 5.55
CA LEU A 356 -1.03 -25.23 6.75
C LEU A 356 -1.42 -26.65 7.17
N SER A 357 -1.04 -27.02 8.39
CA SER A 357 -1.40 -28.32 8.96
C SER A 357 -2.93 -28.46 9.03
N ASN A 358 -3.43 -29.62 8.60
CA ASN A 358 -4.84 -30.03 8.69
C ASN A 358 -5.83 -29.17 7.86
N PHE A 359 -5.33 -28.35 6.94
CA PHE A 359 -6.16 -27.42 6.17
C PHE A 359 -7.12 -28.14 5.23
N GLU A 360 -6.68 -29.20 4.57
CA GLU A 360 -7.49 -30.07 3.72
C GLU A 360 -8.69 -30.67 4.44
N ASN A 361 -8.52 -31.08 5.71
CA ASN A 361 -9.60 -31.64 6.51
C ASN A 361 -10.59 -30.55 6.95
N VAL A 362 -10.12 -29.35 7.30
CA VAL A 362 -11.01 -28.21 7.61
C VAL A 362 -11.82 -27.81 6.39
N VAL A 363 -11.20 -27.73 5.21
CA VAL A 363 -11.90 -27.47 3.94
C VAL A 363 -12.95 -28.55 3.67
N GLU A 364 -12.61 -29.83 3.87
CA GLU A 364 -13.54 -30.95 3.71
C GLU A 364 -14.71 -30.88 4.71
N TYR A 365 -14.44 -30.52 5.98
CA TYR A 365 -15.47 -30.33 6.99
C TYR A 365 -16.44 -29.22 6.63
N LEU A 366 -15.94 -28.06 6.20
CA LEU A 366 -16.78 -26.94 5.79
C LEU A 366 -17.62 -27.29 4.56
N PHE A 367 -17.02 -27.99 3.60
CA PHE A 367 -17.71 -28.46 2.40
C PHE A 367 -18.84 -29.46 2.73
N LYS A 368 -18.53 -30.55 3.44
CA LYS A 368 -19.52 -31.58 3.83
C LYS A 368 -20.57 -31.04 4.80
N GLY A 369 -20.16 -30.12 5.66
CA GLY A 369 -21.03 -29.42 6.61
C GLY A 369 -21.95 -28.38 5.97
N ARG A 370 -21.83 -28.11 4.66
CA ARG A 370 -22.59 -27.10 3.90
C ARG A 370 -22.38 -25.66 4.37
N PHE A 371 -21.19 -25.34 4.89
CA PHE A 371 -20.81 -23.97 5.26
C PHE A 371 -20.23 -23.23 4.04
N HIS A 372 -21.08 -22.84 3.09
CA HIS A 372 -20.62 -22.37 1.76
C HIS A 372 -19.84 -21.05 1.83
N ARG A 373 -20.38 -20.04 2.53
CA ARG A 373 -19.70 -18.75 2.73
C ARG A 373 -18.42 -18.92 3.55
N MET A 374 -18.48 -19.64 4.67
CA MET A 374 -17.31 -19.91 5.51
C MET A 374 -16.20 -20.65 4.76
N LEU A 375 -16.54 -21.65 3.93
CA LEU A 375 -15.60 -22.37 3.07
C LEU A 375 -14.86 -21.41 2.14
N ARG A 376 -15.61 -20.53 1.45
CA ARG A 376 -15.06 -19.54 0.52
C ARG A 376 -14.13 -18.57 1.24
N GLU A 377 -14.58 -18.00 2.35
CA GLU A 377 -13.78 -17.05 3.15
C GLU A 377 -12.53 -17.72 3.71
N THR A 378 -12.63 -18.96 4.22
CA THR A 378 -11.48 -19.73 4.73
C THR A 378 -10.39 -19.91 3.68
N VAL A 379 -10.77 -20.23 2.43
CA VAL A 379 -9.81 -20.33 1.32
C VAL A 379 -9.21 -18.96 0.97
N GLU A 380 -10.01 -17.89 0.98
CA GLU A 380 -9.53 -16.54 0.70
C GLU A 380 -8.58 -15.97 1.78
N LYS A 381 -8.71 -16.46 3.02
CA LYS A 381 -7.86 -16.09 4.16
C LYS A 381 -6.53 -16.85 4.23
N VAL A 382 -6.14 -17.54 3.16
CA VAL A 382 -4.77 -18.03 2.95
C VAL A 382 -3.95 -16.96 2.25
N ASP A 383 -2.84 -16.57 2.86
CA ASP A 383 -1.92 -15.59 2.30
C ASP A 383 -1.00 -16.21 1.23
N VAL A 384 -0.72 -15.43 0.18
CA VAL A 384 0.09 -15.85 -0.98
C VAL A 384 1.53 -15.32 -0.89
N TRP A 385 1.78 -14.28 -0.09
CA TRP A 385 3.07 -13.54 -0.10
C TRP A 385 3.95 -13.79 1.14
N GLY A 386 3.35 -13.98 2.31
CA GLY A 386 3.98 -14.14 3.63
C GLY A 386 4.22 -15.59 4.05
N GLY A 387 4.56 -16.47 3.12
CA GLY A 387 4.94 -17.85 3.43
C GLY A 387 3.77 -18.84 3.57
N GLY A 388 2.54 -18.44 3.20
CA GLY A 388 1.37 -19.34 3.23
C GLY A 388 0.65 -19.39 4.57
N SER A 389 0.62 -18.29 5.32
CA SER A 389 -0.08 -18.21 6.62
C SER A 389 -1.60 -18.11 6.45
N TYR A 390 -2.32 -18.47 7.51
CA TYR A 390 -3.77 -18.31 7.61
C TYR A 390 -4.11 -17.17 8.55
N TYR A 391 -4.89 -16.21 8.07
CA TYR A 391 -5.30 -15.02 8.84
C TYR A 391 -6.82 -14.94 9.04
N GLY A 392 -7.51 -16.08 8.87
CA GLY A 392 -8.93 -16.21 9.16
C GLY A 392 -9.22 -16.58 10.61
N LYS A 393 -10.50 -16.64 10.96
CA LYS A 393 -10.96 -16.81 12.35
C LYS A 393 -11.02 -18.27 12.82
N LEU A 394 -10.95 -19.27 11.93
CA LEU A 394 -11.03 -20.69 12.33
C LEU A 394 -9.74 -21.21 12.97
N ARG A 395 -9.86 -22.24 13.82
CA ARG A 395 -8.70 -22.96 14.37
C ARG A 395 -8.40 -24.18 13.49
N LEU A 396 -7.38 -24.07 12.64
CA LEU A 396 -7.04 -25.15 11.72
C LEU A 396 -6.55 -26.43 12.41
N THR A 397 -6.00 -26.33 13.61
CA THR A 397 -5.54 -27.48 14.41
C THR A 397 -6.65 -28.22 15.18
N GLY A 398 -7.92 -27.82 15.02
CA GLY A 398 -9.03 -28.52 15.65
C GLY A 398 -9.37 -29.83 14.92
N GLU A 399 -9.74 -30.86 15.67
CA GLU A 399 -10.16 -32.16 15.14
C GLU A 399 -11.69 -32.29 15.10
N THR A 400 -12.40 -31.45 15.86
CA THR A 400 -13.87 -31.39 15.92
C THR A 400 -14.43 -30.05 15.43
N LEU A 401 -15.73 -29.99 15.09
CA LEU A 401 -16.39 -28.74 14.69
C LEU A 401 -16.30 -27.68 15.79
N GLU A 402 -16.51 -28.08 17.03
CA GLU A 402 -16.48 -27.25 18.22
C GLU A 402 -15.09 -26.62 18.41
N GLU A 403 -14.02 -27.39 18.20
CA GLU A 403 -12.64 -26.89 18.27
C GLU A 403 -12.28 -25.97 17.10
N VAL A 404 -12.65 -26.34 15.87
CA VAL A 404 -12.39 -25.56 14.65
C VAL A 404 -13.09 -24.21 14.71
N PHE A 405 -14.37 -24.19 15.10
CA PHE A 405 -15.14 -22.96 15.25
C PHE A 405 -14.84 -22.24 16.57
N LYS A 406 -14.18 -22.89 17.53
CA LYS A 406 -14.00 -22.39 18.92
C LYS A 406 -15.34 -21.99 19.55
N ILE A 407 -16.34 -22.86 19.43
CA ILE A 407 -17.69 -22.70 19.99
C ILE A 407 -18.07 -24.00 20.68
N LYS A 408 -18.50 -23.91 21.95
CA LYS A 408 -18.94 -25.08 22.73
C LYS A 408 -20.37 -25.48 22.38
N ASP A 409 -21.27 -24.51 22.21
CA ASP A 409 -22.67 -24.78 21.87
C ASP A 409 -22.86 -25.05 20.36
N ARG A 410 -23.10 -26.32 20.02
CA ARG A 410 -23.32 -26.77 18.65
C ARG A 410 -24.53 -26.12 17.96
N GLN A 411 -25.52 -25.63 18.71
CA GLN A 411 -26.66 -24.92 18.11
C GLN A 411 -26.23 -23.61 17.45
N LYS A 412 -25.19 -22.95 17.98
CA LYS A 412 -24.63 -21.72 17.38
C LYS A 412 -23.87 -22.04 16.08
N ILE A 413 -23.16 -23.17 16.03
CA ILE A 413 -22.53 -23.67 14.80
C ILE A 413 -23.60 -24.00 13.75
N ASN A 414 -24.69 -24.67 14.14
CA ASN A 414 -25.81 -24.93 13.25
C ASN A 414 -26.45 -23.63 12.73
N ARG A 415 -26.59 -22.61 13.57
CA ARG A 415 -27.10 -21.29 13.14
C ARG A 415 -26.20 -20.66 12.06
N ILE A 416 -24.87 -20.75 12.19
CA ILE A 416 -23.95 -20.28 11.14
C ILE A 416 -24.21 -21.03 9.83
N ARG A 417 -24.36 -22.36 9.87
CA ARG A 417 -24.67 -23.15 8.68
C ARG A 417 -25.98 -22.74 8.03
N ASP A 418 -27.05 -22.68 8.83
CA ASP A 418 -28.42 -22.53 8.34
C ASP A 418 -28.67 -21.12 7.77
N GLN A 419 -27.82 -20.15 8.11
CA GLN A 419 -27.85 -18.78 7.58
C GLN A 419 -26.73 -18.47 6.57
N ASP A 420 -25.96 -19.49 6.16
CA ASP A 420 -24.76 -19.34 5.31
C ASP A 420 -23.80 -18.25 5.82
N GLY A 421 -23.55 -18.25 7.14
CA GLY A 421 -22.75 -17.27 7.84
C GLY A 421 -21.24 -17.37 7.54
N GLY A 422 -20.59 -16.21 7.47
CA GLY A 422 -19.14 -16.04 7.34
C GLY A 422 -18.43 -15.76 8.67
N GLU A 423 -17.20 -15.26 8.60
CA GLU A 423 -16.33 -14.99 9.76
C GLU A 423 -16.91 -13.94 10.73
N GLU A 424 -17.66 -12.97 10.24
CA GLU A 424 -18.33 -11.95 11.07
C GLU A 424 -19.41 -12.59 11.95
N MET A 425 -20.26 -13.46 11.35
CA MET A 425 -21.26 -14.21 12.12
C MET A 425 -20.61 -15.15 13.12
N LEU A 426 -19.49 -15.78 12.76
CA LEU A 426 -18.70 -16.60 13.68
C LEU A 426 -18.22 -15.78 14.89
N ALA A 427 -17.75 -14.54 14.69
CA ALA A 427 -17.33 -13.68 15.79
C ALA A 427 -18.48 -13.41 16.77
N TRP A 428 -19.66 -13.06 16.27
CA TRP A 428 -20.87 -12.88 17.08
C TRP A 428 -21.34 -14.15 17.78
N MET A 429 -21.23 -15.32 17.12
CA MET A 429 -21.58 -16.60 17.75
C MET A 429 -20.58 -16.99 18.85
N ARG A 430 -19.28 -16.69 18.69
CA ARG A 430 -18.29 -16.87 19.76
C ARG A 430 -18.58 -15.96 20.95
N TRP A 431 -18.90 -14.70 20.68
CA TRP A 431 -19.32 -13.76 21.73
C TRP A 431 -20.57 -14.26 22.47
N SER A 432 -21.56 -14.77 21.75
CA SER A 432 -22.76 -15.37 22.35
C SER A 432 -22.44 -16.66 23.14
N ASP A 433 -21.36 -17.36 22.79
CA ASP A 433 -20.85 -18.53 23.51
C ASP A 433 -20.13 -18.20 24.81
N THR A 434 -19.30 -17.17 24.81
CA THR A 434 -18.55 -16.75 25.99
C THR A 434 -19.40 -15.94 26.97
N SER A 435 -20.25 -15.05 26.48
CA SER A 435 -21.10 -14.19 27.31
C SER A 435 -22.38 -14.87 27.81
N ASN A 436 -22.75 -16.01 27.21
CA ASN A 436 -24.04 -16.67 27.40
C ASN A 436 -25.27 -15.76 27.11
N LYS A 437 -25.07 -14.67 26.35
CA LYS A 437 -26.13 -13.74 25.92
C LYS A 437 -26.62 -14.11 24.51
N LYS A 438 -27.91 -13.92 24.25
CA LYS A 438 -28.51 -14.15 22.92
C LYS A 438 -28.44 -12.88 22.06
N VAL A 439 -28.18 -13.06 20.76
CA VAL A 439 -28.29 -12.01 19.74
C VAL A 439 -29.47 -12.33 18.83
N SER A 440 -30.43 -11.41 18.73
CA SER A 440 -31.58 -11.53 17.82
C SER A 440 -31.11 -11.57 16.36
N GLN A 441 -31.97 -12.04 15.45
CA GLN A 441 -31.61 -12.11 14.04
C GLN A 441 -31.39 -10.72 13.45
N ASP A 442 -32.33 -9.80 13.67
CA ASP A 442 -32.28 -8.43 13.16
C ASP A 442 -31.04 -7.68 13.66
N THR A 443 -30.67 -7.85 14.95
CA THR A 443 -29.44 -7.25 15.48
C THR A 443 -28.21 -7.85 14.81
N LEU A 444 -28.15 -9.18 14.64
CA LEU A 444 -27.01 -9.84 14.03
C LEU A 444 -26.80 -9.37 12.59
N GLU A 445 -27.87 -9.33 11.79
CA GLU A 445 -27.84 -8.85 10.41
C GLU A 445 -27.42 -7.38 10.33
N TYR A 446 -27.94 -6.54 11.23
CA TYR A 446 -27.54 -5.14 11.30
C TYR A 446 -26.04 -4.98 11.63
N MET A 447 -25.52 -5.71 12.61
CA MET A 447 -24.11 -5.61 13.00
C MET A 447 -23.20 -6.06 11.85
N ILE A 448 -23.51 -7.21 11.23
CA ILE A 448 -22.77 -7.75 10.09
C ILE A 448 -22.81 -6.78 8.89
N ALA A 449 -24.00 -6.25 8.54
CA ALA A 449 -24.15 -5.34 7.41
C ALA A 449 -23.38 -4.03 7.58
N ASN A 450 -23.12 -3.60 8.82
CA ASN A 450 -22.34 -2.42 9.14
C ASN A 450 -20.86 -2.72 9.47
N GLY A 451 -20.42 -3.98 9.35
CA GLY A 451 -19.04 -4.38 9.65
C GLY A 451 -18.66 -4.22 11.12
N ILE A 452 -19.62 -4.35 12.04
CA ILE A 452 -19.41 -4.25 13.49
C ILE A 452 -19.15 -5.65 14.04
N ASP A 453 -17.96 -5.85 14.59
CA ASP A 453 -17.58 -7.04 15.34
C ASP A 453 -17.82 -6.82 16.85
N PRO A 454 -17.89 -7.89 17.67
CA PRO A 454 -18.10 -7.75 19.12
C PRO A 454 -17.08 -6.86 19.84
N GLY A 455 -15.83 -6.82 19.36
CA GLY A 455 -14.77 -5.99 19.94
C GLY A 455 -15.03 -4.48 19.79
N ASP A 456 -15.79 -4.08 18.75
CA ASP A 456 -16.09 -2.66 18.51
C ASP A 456 -17.09 -2.10 19.53
N ILE A 457 -17.79 -2.96 20.27
CA ILE A 457 -18.74 -2.57 21.31
C ILE A 457 -18.29 -2.97 22.72
N GLU A 458 -17.06 -3.47 22.88
CA GLU A 458 -16.50 -3.92 24.16
C GLU A 458 -16.57 -2.82 25.22
N PHE A 459 -16.41 -1.56 24.81
CA PHE A 459 -16.42 -0.39 25.69
C PHE A 459 -17.77 -0.12 26.39
N VAL A 460 -18.86 -0.75 25.95
CA VAL A 460 -20.21 -0.67 26.55
C VAL A 460 -20.85 -2.05 26.77
N GLU A 461 -20.11 -3.14 26.59
CA GLU A 461 -20.65 -4.50 26.61
C GLU A 461 -21.23 -4.91 27.98
N ASP A 462 -20.63 -4.38 29.06
CA ASP A 462 -21.08 -4.62 30.43
C ASP A 462 -22.35 -3.82 30.77
N LYS A 463 -22.62 -2.73 30.04
CA LYS A 463 -23.79 -1.85 30.27
C LYS A 463 -24.95 -2.09 29.32
N MET A 464 -24.67 -2.49 28.08
CA MET A 464 -25.65 -2.54 27.00
C MET A 464 -25.58 -3.84 26.21
N SER A 465 -26.75 -4.39 25.88
CA SER A 465 -26.86 -5.47 24.91
C SER A 465 -26.59 -4.96 23.48
N PRO A 466 -26.17 -5.84 22.55
CA PRO A 466 -25.98 -5.47 21.14
C PRO A 466 -27.23 -4.81 20.51
N GLN A 467 -28.42 -5.27 20.88
CA GLN A 467 -29.69 -4.67 20.43
C GLN A 467 -29.87 -3.23 20.96
N GLN A 468 -29.48 -2.96 22.21
CA GLN A 468 -29.53 -1.60 22.77
C GLN A 468 -28.49 -0.69 22.10
N VAL A 469 -27.30 -1.21 21.76
CA VAL A 469 -26.28 -0.50 20.99
C VAL A 469 -26.81 -0.09 19.61
N MET A 470 -27.39 -1.04 18.86
CA MET A 470 -28.05 -0.75 17.58
C MET A 470 -29.10 0.36 17.71
N ASN A 471 -30.03 0.22 18.67
CA ASN A 471 -31.10 1.20 18.87
C ASN A 471 -30.56 2.59 19.26
N TYR A 472 -29.47 2.63 20.04
CA TYR A 472 -28.84 3.88 20.44
C TYR A 472 -28.16 4.57 19.26
N ILE A 473 -27.39 3.84 18.44
CA ILE A 473 -26.73 4.41 17.26
C ILE A 473 -27.76 5.01 16.30
N GLU A 474 -28.84 4.27 15.99
CA GLU A 474 -29.88 4.78 15.10
C GLU A 474 -30.59 6.02 15.67
N LYS A 475 -30.80 6.07 16.99
CA LYS A 475 -31.32 7.27 17.65
C LYS A 475 -30.36 8.47 17.53
N GLN A 476 -29.05 8.26 17.68
CA GLN A 476 -28.06 9.33 17.54
C GLN A 476 -27.93 9.81 16.08
N ARG A 477 -28.06 8.90 15.11
CA ARG A 477 -28.13 9.23 13.68
C ARG A 477 -29.34 10.10 13.37
N ALA A 478 -30.52 9.75 13.89
CA ALA A 478 -31.73 10.55 13.67
C ALA A 478 -31.68 11.95 14.30
N ALA A 479 -30.87 12.15 15.35
CA ALA A 479 -30.77 13.41 16.06
C ALA A 479 -29.66 14.34 15.51
N GLY A 480 -28.39 13.99 15.75
CA GLY A 480 -27.24 14.87 15.49
C GLY A 480 -26.29 14.40 14.39
N TYR A 481 -26.41 13.14 13.96
CA TYR A 481 -25.48 12.47 13.05
C TYR A 481 -26.14 11.96 11.75
N GLN A 482 -27.14 12.70 11.21
CA GLN A 482 -28.00 12.26 10.09
C GLN A 482 -27.24 11.80 8.84
N TYR A 483 -26.05 12.33 8.60
CA TYR A 483 -25.23 12.02 7.41
C TYR A 483 -24.04 11.09 7.70
N ARG A 484 -23.89 10.61 8.94
CA ARG A 484 -22.82 9.68 9.30
C ARG A 484 -23.26 8.23 9.13
N THR A 485 -22.29 7.40 8.78
CA THR A 485 -22.41 5.94 8.77
C THR A 485 -22.46 5.40 10.20
N VAL A 486 -22.97 4.17 10.36
CA VAL A 486 -23.07 3.52 11.67
C VAL A 486 -21.69 3.38 12.35
N PRO A 487 -20.61 2.93 11.66
CA PRO A 487 -19.29 2.84 12.27
C PRO A 487 -18.72 4.19 12.72
N GLU A 488 -18.98 5.27 11.98
CA GLU A 488 -18.53 6.61 12.38
C GLU A 488 -19.21 7.07 13.69
N VAL A 489 -20.51 6.83 13.84
CA VAL A 489 -21.23 7.18 15.07
C VAL A 489 -20.76 6.33 16.25
N LEU A 490 -20.50 5.03 16.02
CA LEU A 490 -19.92 4.15 17.03
C LEU A 490 -18.52 4.64 17.46
N GLY A 491 -17.68 5.05 16.52
CA GLY A 491 -16.37 5.64 16.79
C GLY A 491 -16.45 6.92 17.62
N GLN A 492 -17.32 7.87 17.22
CA GLN A 492 -17.57 9.11 17.98
C GLN A 492 -18.03 8.84 19.42
N TRP A 493 -18.81 7.77 19.61
CA TRP A 493 -19.22 7.35 20.95
C TRP A 493 -18.04 6.82 21.78
N GLY A 494 -17.22 5.96 21.19
CA GLY A 494 -15.99 5.46 21.83
C GLY A 494 -15.01 6.59 22.19
N ASP A 495 -14.82 7.56 21.30
CA ASP A 495 -13.98 8.74 21.53
C ASP A 495 -14.51 9.58 22.70
N TYR A 496 -15.82 9.84 22.73
CA TYR A 496 -16.47 10.55 23.82
C TYR A 496 -16.27 9.86 25.18
N LEU A 497 -16.44 8.54 25.25
CA LEU A 497 -16.25 7.80 26.50
C LEU A 497 -14.79 7.73 26.93
N SER A 498 -13.87 7.67 25.96
CA SER A 498 -12.43 7.78 26.24
C SER A 498 -12.08 9.13 26.86
N MET A 499 -12.64 10.23 26.34
CA MET A 499 -12.49 11.57 26.94
C MET A 499 -13.12 11.65 28.33
N CYS A 500 -14.32 11.10 28.53
CA CYS A 500 -14.96 11.06 29.84
C CYS A 500 -14.12 10.30 30.88
N LYS A 501 -13.54 9.17 30.48
CA LYS A 501 -12.63 8.39 31.33
C LYS A 501 -11.37 9.18 31.68
N ALA A 502 -10.78 9.89 30.71
CA ALA A 502 -9.61 10.75 30.95
C ALA A 502 -9.92 11.92 31.91
N GLN A 503 -11.17 12.38 31.94
CA GLN A 503 -11.67 13.40 32.87
C GLN A 503 -12.13 12.80 34.22
N ASN A 504 -11.88 11.52 34.49
CA ASN A 504 -12.33 10.81 35.70
C ASN A 504 -13.84 10.91 35.95
N LYS A 505 -14.66 10.99 34.89
CA LYS A 505 -16.12 10.91 35.02
C LYS A 505 -16.53 9.49 35.42
N ASN A 506 -17.67 9.38 36.12
CA ASN A 506 -18.21 8.09 36.51
C ASN A 506 -18.74 7.33 35.29
N MET A 507 -18.05 6.26 34.88
CA MET A 507 -18.41 5.46 33.71
C MET A 507 -19.62 4.53 33.94
N ASP A 508 -20.08 4.41 35.19
CA ASP A 508 -21.30 3.68 35.54
C ASP A 508 -22.58 4.53 35.43
N ASP A 509 -22.45 5.84 35.22
CA ASP A 509 -23.59 6.76 35.07
C ASP A 509 -24.17 6.68 33.64
N GLU A 510 -25.46 6.39 33.51
CA GLU A 510 -26.16 6.33 32.22
C GLU A 510 -26.08 7.65 31.44
N MET A 511 -26.05 8.80 32.13
CA MET A 511 -25.89 10.10 31.47
C MET A 511 -24.49 10.29 30.88
N VAL A 512 -23.51 9.50 31.34
CA VAL A 512 -22.13 9.48 30.83
C VAL A 512 -21.99 8.41 29.76
N TYR A 513 -22.31 7.14 30.03
CA TYR A 513 -22.07 6.10 29.02
C TYR A 513 -23.07 6.12 27.86
N LYS A 514 -24.25 6.71 28.04
CA LYS A 514 -25.34 6.75 27.04
C LYS A 514 -26.03 8.13 27.02
N PRO A 515 -25.31 9.20 26.63
CA PRO A 515 -25.86 10.54 26.60
C PRO A 515 -27.05 10.65 25.64
N ARG A 516 -28.03 11.51 25.96
CA ARG A 516 -29.20 11.71 25.08
C ARG A 516 -28.81 12.33 23.74
N ASP A 517 -27.90 13.30 23.77
CA ASP A 517 -27.31 13.97 22.61
C ASP A 517 -25.81 13.72 22.64
N LEU A 518 -25.37 12.69 21.91
CA LEU A 518 -23.97 12.29 21.88
C LEU A 518 -23.11 13.37 21.21
N LYS A 519 -23.60 14.00 20.16
CA LYS A 519 -22.84 15.01 19.41
C LYS A 519 -22.51 16.20 20.30
N LEU A 520 -23.53 16.76 20.95
CA LEU A 520 -23.33 17.87 21.88
C LEU A 520 -22.33 17.53 22.99
N ARG A 521 -22.47 16.35 23.60
CA ARG A 521 -21.57 15.93 24.70
C ARG A 521 -20.16 15.61 24.23
N HIS A 522 -20.00 15.06 23.03
CA HIS A 522 -18.72 14.86 22.38
C HIS A 522 -18.03 16.20 22.13
N ASP A 523 -18.71 17.15 21.49
CA ASP A 523 -18.17 18.47 21.15
C ASP A 523 -17.76 19.26 22.42
N GLN A 524 -18.57 19.16 23.48
CA GLN A 524 -18.23 19.70 24.81
C GLN A 524 -16.97 19.04 25.39
N ALA A 525 -16.88 17.71 25.35
CA ALA A 525 -15.72 16.99 25.88
C ALA A 525 -14.43 17.32 25.12
N VAL A 526 -14.50 17.50 23.80
CA VAL A 526 -13.36 17.97 22.97
C VAL A 526 -12.94 19.37 23.41
N THR A 527 -13.90 20.29 23.58
CA THR A 527 -13.63 21.67 24.01
C THR A 527 -12.94 21.69 25.38
N ASP A 528 -13.48 20.95 26.35
CA ASP A 528 -12.92 20.83 27.71
C ASP A 528 -11.51 20.24 27.68
N ALA A 529 -11.28 19.22 26.85
CA ALA A 529 -9.98 18.58 26.71
C ALA A 529 -8.94 19.53 26.12
N ASN A 530 -9.30 20.29 25.09
CA ASN A 530 -8.43 21.31 24.50
C ASN A 530 -8.10 22.40 25.52
N GLN A 531 -9.08 22.91 26.26
CA GLN A 531 -8.85 23.89 27.33
C GLN A 531 -7.90 23.35 28.41
N LEU A 532 -8.09 22.11 28.86
CA LEU A 532 -7.21 21.50 29.84
C LEU A 532 -5.79 21.31 29.31
N GLN A 533 -5.64 20.98 28.03
CA GLN A 533 -4.33 20.86 27.39
C GLN A 533 -3.63 22.21 27.29
N ILE A 534 -4.35 23.27 26.90
CA ILE A 534 -3.87 24.66 26.89
C ILE A 534 -3.36 25.04 28.29
N VAL A 535 -4.14 24.79 29.34
CA VAL A 535 -3.76 25.11 30.73
C VAL A 535 -2.52 24.31 31.17
N LYS A 536 -2.47 23.01 30.89
CA LYS A 536 -1.29 22.17 31.21
C LYS A 536 -0.05 22.64 30.49
N GLU A 537 -0.18 23.03 29.22
CA GLU A 537 0.93 23.55 28.45
C GLU A 537 1.38 24.88 29.06
N MET A 538 0.47 25.82 29.36
CA MET A 538 0.82 27.06 30.07
C MET A 538 1.60 26.81 31.38
N GLU A 539 1.32 25.75 32.13
CA GLU A 539 2.03 25.41 33.37
C GLU A 539 3.42 24.78 33.15
N ARG A 540 3.69 24.23 31.96
CA ARG A 540 4.92 23.49 31.63
C ARG A 540 6.08 24.43 31.28
N ASN A 541 7.33 24.06 31.56
CA ASN A 541 8.55 24.65 30.98
C ASN A 541 8.73 26.19 31.08
N LYS A 542 8.19 26.86 32.10
CA LYS A 542 8.29 28.32 32.29
C LYS A 542 9.72 28.89 32.16
N GLU A 543 10.73 28.15 32.64
CA GLU A 543 12.14 28.57 32.58
C GLU A 543 12.72 28.58 31.16
N VAL A 544 12.32 27.62 30.31
CA VAL A 544 12.77 27.55 28.91
C VAL A 544 12.19 28.71 28.12
N ARG A 545 10.93 29.08 28.40
CA ARG A 545 10.24 30.20 27.74
C ARG A 545 10.86 31.54 28.07
N ALA A 546 11.20 31.76 29.33
CA ALA A 546 11.92 32.97 29.74
C ALA A 546 13.27 33.09 29.01
N ALA A 547 13.96 31.97 28.77
CA ALA A 547 15.22 31.95 28.02
C ALA A 547 15.04 32.21 26.51
N GLU A 548 13.99 31.66 25.88
CA GLU A 548 13.65 31.93 24.48
C GLU A 548 13.23 33.39 24.27
N ALA A 549 12.38 33.93 25.14
CA ALA A 549 11.98 35.32 25.10
C ALA A 549 13.16 36.26 25.27
N LYS A 550 14.14 35.93 26.12
CA LYS A 550 15.38 36.71 26.26
C LYS A 550 16.15 36.80 24.94
N LYS A 551 16.28 35.69 24.20
CA LYS A 551 16.93 35.70 22.87
C LYS A 551 16.16 36.57 21.89
N MET A 552 14.83 36.52 21.91
CA MET A 552 14.00 37.36 21.05
C MET A 552 14.11 38.84 21.40
N ARG A 553 14.16 39.21 22.68
CA ARG A 553 14.41 40.60 23.13
C ARG A 553 15.76 41.14 22.66
N GLU A 554 16.81 40.30 22.70
CA GLU A 554 18.14 40.69 22.22
C GLU A 554 18.16 40.96 20.71
N LYS A 555 17.35 40.21 19.94
CA LYS A 555 17.26 40.34 18.48
C LYS A 555 16.28 41.43 18.01
N TYR A 556 15.22 41.68 18.77
CA TYR A 556 14.12 42.60 18.47
C TYR A 556 13.91 43.59 19.63
N PRO A 557 14.82 44.55 19.84
CA PRO A 557 14.85 45.40 21.03
C PRO A 557 13.73 46.45 21.08
N GLN A 558 13.06 46.78 19.97
CA GLN A 558 11.95 47.74 19.96
C GLN A 558 10.57 47.08 20.04
N ALA A 559 10.47 45.76 19.86
CA ALA A 559 9.19 45.07 19.75
C ALA A 559 8.28 45.26 20.97
N GLU A 560 8.79 45.11 22.19
CA GLU A 560 8.00 45.32 23.42
C GLU A 560 7.53 46.77 23.57
N LYS A 561 8.39 47.73 23.22
CA LYS A 561 8.04 49.15 23.20
C LYS A 561 6.96 49.45 22.15
N ASN A 562 7.03 48.80 20.99
CA ASN A 562 6.03 48.95 19.94
C ASN A 562 4.67 48.38 20.35
N LEU A 563 4.64 47.27 21.10
CA LEU A 563 3.42 46.71 21.68
C LEU A 563 2.83 47.63 22.75
N GLU A 564 3.67 48.15 23.64
CA GLU A 564 3.23 49.09 24.67
C GLU A 564 2.68 50.39 24.07
N ASP A 565 3.33 50.91 23.02
CA ASP A 565 2.91 52.10 22.29
C ASP A 565 1.47 51.99 21.73
N ILE A 566 0.98 50.79 21.40
CA ILE A 566 -0.34 50.59 20.78
C ILE A 566 -1.44 50.21 21.79
N ARG A 567 -1.07 49.71 22.97
CA ARG A 567 -1.96 49.09 23.96
C ARG A 567 -3.25 49.87 24.19
N ALA A 568 -3.14 51.13 24.60
CA ALA A 568 -4.29 51.99 24.94
C ALA A 568 -5.29 52.19 23.78
N ARG A 569 -4.85 51.99 22.53
CA ARG A 569 -5.71 52.11 21.34
C ARG A 569 -6.36 50.78 20.97
N TYR A 570 -5.60 49.69 21.09
CA TYR A 570 -5.96 48.37 20.59
C TYR A 570 -6.75 47.52 21.58
N GLU A 571 -6.59 47.74 22.88
CA GLU A 571 -7.36 47.00 23.89
C GLU A 571 -8.83 47.44 23.92
N TYR A 572 -9.73 46.46 23.94
CA TYR A 572 -11.17 46.67 23.92
C TYR A 572 -11.91 45.48 24.54
N GLU A 573 -13.02 45.76 25.23
CA GLU A 573 -13.84 44.77 25.91
C GLU A 573 -15.33 45.10 25.66
N ASN A 574 -16.13 44.05 25.45
CA ASN A 574 -17.58 44.13 25.52
C ASN A 574 -18.12 43.08 26.52
N ALA A 575 -19.42 42.76 26.49
CA ALA A 575 -20.01 41.83 27.46
C ALA A 575 -19.49 40.37 27.35
N GLU A 576 -18.98 39.94 26.19
CA GLU A 576 -18.66 38.54 25.90
C GLU A 576 -17.17 38.31 25.66
N TYR A 577 -16.49 39.28 25.04
CA TYR A 577 -15.10 39.13 24.61
C TYR A 577 -14.23 40.33 24.99
N ILE A 578 -12.94 40.05 25.15
CA ILE A 578 -11.90 41.05 25.36
C ILE A 578 -10.73 40.77 24.40
N ILE A 579 -10.23 41.82 23.77
CA ILE A 579 -9.00 41.80 22.98
C ILE A 579 -7.92 42.58 23.75
N ILE A 580 -6.81 41.91 24.01
CA ILE A 580 -5.67 42.44 24.77
C ILE A 580 -4.40 42.45 23.93
N VAL A 581 -3.49 43.38 24.23
CA VAL A 581 -2.16 43.41 23.62
C VAL A 581 -1.19 42.72 24.58
N PRO A 582 -0.33 41.79 24.11
CA PRO A 582 0.66 41.15 24.98
C PRO A 582 1.54 42.18 25.70
N HIS A 583 1.88 41.91 26.96
CA HIS A 583 2.80 42.74 27.74
C HIS A 583 4.24 42.65 27.26
N ASP A 584 4.66 41.46 26.87
CA ASP A 584 6.02 41.21 26.45
C ASP A 584 6.09 40.09 25.41
N LEU A 585 7.31 39.81 24.92
CA LEU A 585 7.50 38.74 23.96
C LEU A 585 7.34 37.34 24.58
N VAL A 586 7.38 37.21 25.92
CA VAL A 586 7.18 35.93 26.61
C VAL A 586 5.74 35.48 26.41
N GLU A 587 4.77 36.39 26.59
CA GLU A 587 3.35 36.07 26.44
C GLU A 587 3.00 35.57 25.02
N ILE A 588 3.64 36.10 23.97
CA ILE A 588 3.44 35.65 22.58
C ILE A 588 3.96 34.21 22.38
N ILE A 589 5.11 33.89 22.99
CA ILE A 589 5.68 32.53 22.93
C ILE A 589 4.81 31.56 23.74
N GLU A 590 4.38 31.96 24.93
CA GLU A 590 3.48 31.19 25.79
C GLU A 590 2.15 30.89 25.10
N GLU A 591 1.54 31.91 24.48
CA GLU A 591 0.29 31.77 23.75
C GLU A 591 0.42 30.80 22.57
N GLY A 592 1.43 31.00 21.71
CA GLY A 592 1.63 30.16 20.53
C GLY A 592 1.92 28.71 20.89
N GLN A 593 2.67 28.45 21.97
CA GLN A 593 2.89 27.09 22.47
C GLN A 593 1.62 26.50 23.08
N ALA A 594 0.91 27.25 23.93
CA ALA A 594 -0.30 26.79 24.60
C ALA A 594 -1.41 26.41 23.61
N LEU A 595 -1.56 27.19 22.54
CA LEU A 595 -2.49 26.91 21.46
C LEU A 595 -1.91 25.99 20.36
N HIS A 596 -0.67 25.52 20.50
CA HIS A 596 0.03 24.67 19.52
C HIS A 596 -0.03 25.19 18.06
N HIS A 597 0.05 26.51 17.88
CA HIS A 597 0.07 27.13 16.55
C HIS A 597 1.30 28.01 16.34
N CYS A 598 1.56 28.36 15.08
CA CYS A 598 2.86 28.86 14.64
C CYS A 598 3.27 30.27 15.16
N ALA A 599 2.46 30.92 16.01
CA ALA A 599 2.68 32.29 16.48
C ALA A 599 3.94 32.44 17.35
N GLY A 600 4.30 31.39 18.12
CA GLY A 600 5.49 31.38 18.98
C GLY A 600 6.75 30.76 18.36
N ALA A 601 6.63 30.05 17.22
CA ALA A 601 7.72 29.25 16.66
C ALA A 601 8.44 29.91 15.47
N THR A 602 7.93 31.04 14.96
CA THR A 602 8.46 31.68 13.74
C THR A 602 8.95 33.08 14.04
N GLU A 603 10.24 33.35 13.82
CA GLU A 603 10.87 34.68 14.02
C GLU A 603 10.17 35.83 13.26
N ARG A 604 9.40 35.49 12.22
CA ARG A 604 8.72 36.43 11.33
C ARG A 604 7.72 37.34 12.05
N TYR A 605 7.03 36.88 13.09
CA TYR A 605 6.08 37.74 13.81
C TYR A 605 6.81 38.82 14.62
N PHE A 606 7.94 38.47 15.24
CA PHE A 606 8.77 39.43 15.98
C PHE A 606 9.37 40.50 15.07
N ASP A 607 9.83 40.13 13.87
CA ASP A 607 10.35 41.06 12.86
C ASP A 607 9.29 42.07 12.39
N ARG A 608 8.04 41.62 12.24
CA ARG A 608 6.91 42.48 11.87
C ARG A 608 6.49 43.42 13.00
N ILE A 609 6.53 42.97 14.24
CA ILE A 609 6.27 43.83 15.42
C ILE A 609 7.39 44.87 15.54
N GLU A 610 8.65 44.48 15.39
CA GLU A 610 9.83 45.36 15.43
C GLU A 610 9.72 46.45 14.35
N SER A 611 9.35 46.08 13.13
CA SER A 611 9.19 46.99 11.99
C SER A 611 7.84 47.72 11.93
N ARG A 612 6.94 47.47 12.90
CA ARG A 612 5.56 47.99 12.96
C ARG A 612 4.72 47.68 11.72
N GLU A 613 5.00 46.56 11.05
CA GLU A 613 4.20 46.05 9.93
C GLU A 613 2.90 45.43 10.44
N THR A 614 2.97 44.57 11.44
CA THR A 614 1.79 43.99 12.10
C THR A 614 2.06 43.83 13.59
N TYR A 615 0.98 43.68 14.34
CA TYR A 615 0.95 43.43 15.77
C TYR A 615 0.21 42.12 16.07
N ILE A 616 0.52 41.52 17.22
CA ILE A 616 -0.23 40.38 17.75
C ILE A 616 -1.13 40.87 18.87
N CYS A 617 -2.39 40.46 18.84
CA CYS A 617 -3.36 40.66 19.92
C CYS A 617 -3.96 39.31 20.32
N PHE A 618 -4.36 39.20 21.58
CA PHE A 618 -5.02 38.01 22.09
C PHE A 618 -6.50 38.29 22.28
N LEU A 619 -7.35 37.46 21.70
CA LEU A 619 -8.77 37.45 21.97
C LEU A 619 -9.05 36.43 23.08
N ARG A 620 -9.90 36.82 24.04
CA ARG A 620 -10.31 36.02 25.19
C ARG A 620 -11.81 36.10 25.39
N ARG A 621 -12.36 35.16 26.15
CA ARG A 621 -13.72 35.24 26.70
C ARG A 621 -13.68 35.98 28.03
N VAL A 622 -14.63 36.88 28.26
CA VAL A 622 -14.73 37.65 29.52
C VAL A 622 -14.88 36.73 30.74
N GLU A 623 -15.56 35.60 30.60
CA GLU A 623 -15.73 34.62 31.68
C GLU A 623 -14.42 33.90 32.07
N GLN A 624 -13.44 33.82 31.15
CA GLN A 624 -12.19 33.08 31.32
C GLN A 624 -11.01 33.84 30.69
N PRO A 625 -10.67 35.05 31.20
CA PRO A 625 -9.68 35.92 30.55
C PRO A 625 -8.27 35.35 30.57
N GLY A 626 -7.98 34.43 31.51
CA GLY A 626 -6.69 33.76 31.65
C GLY A 626 -6.49 32.53 30.77
N ILE A 627 -7.48 32.11 29.98
CA ILE A 627 -7.38 30.94 29.10
C ILE A 627 -7.25 31.42 27.64
N PRO A 628 -6.15 31.04 26.94
CA PRO A 628 -5.98 31.27 25.51
C PRO A 628 -7.20 30.86 24.68
N PHE A 629 -7.65 31.74 23.80
CA PHE A 629 -8.82 31.49 22.94
C PHE A 629 -8.50 31.72 21.46
N TYR A 630 -8.03 32.91 21.08
CA TYR A 630 -7.54 33.19 19.73
C TYR A 630 -6.34 34.13 19.75
N THR A 631 -5.41 33.92 18.83
CA THR A 631 -4.33 34.85 18.49
C THR A 631 -4.66 35.56 17.18
N ILE A 632 -4.61 36.89 17.19
CA ILE A 632 -4.98 37.75 16.06
C ILE A 632 -3.74 38.54 15.59
N GLU A 633 -3.35 38.39 14.32
CA GLU A 633 -2.35 39.25 13.68
C GLU A 633 -3.07 40.43 13.00
N VAL A 634 -2.71 41.66 13.37
CA VAL A 634 -3.40 42.88 12.94
C VAL A 634 -2.44 43.94 12.40
N GLU A 635 -2.83 44.62 11.32
CA GLU A 635 -2.11 45.78 10.76
C GLU A 635 -2.36 47.07 11.59
N PRO A 636 -1.54 48.13 11.43
CA PRO A 636 -1.76 49.42 12.09
C PRO A 636 -3.15 50.06 11.83
N SER A 637 -3.87 49.64 10.78
CA SER A 637 -5.23 50.08 10.46
C SER A 637 -6.34 49.39 11.27
N GLY A 638 -6.02 48.29 11.98
CA GLY A 638 -7.01 47.34 12.49
C GLY A 638 -7.38 46.23 11.50
N THR A 639 -6.79 46.19 10.30
CA THR A 639 -7.01 45.11 9.34
C THR A 639 -6.44 43.81 9.89
N ILE A 640 -7.28 42.78 10.01
CA ILE A 640 -6.86 41.46 10.47
C ILE A 640 -6.18 40.73 9.30
N ARG A 641 -4.96 40.27 9.53
CA ARG A 641 -4.16 39.52 8.56
C ARG A 641 -4.27 38.01 8.78
N GLN A 642 -4.50 37.60 10.02
CA GLN A 642 -4.65 36.20 10.40
C GLN A 642 -5.35 36.10 11.77
N HIS A 643 -6.14 35.05 11.96
CA HIS A 643 -6.64 34.63 13.27
C HIS A 643 -6.50 33.12 13.43
N ARG A 644 -5.93 32.64 14.54
CA ARG A 644 -5.75 31.21 14.82
C ARG A 644 -6.13 30.87 16.25
N SER A 645 -6.73 29.71 16.44
CA SER A 645 -6.99 29.08 17.73
C SER A 645 -6.16 27.79 17.84
N TYR A 646 -6.53 26.93 18.79
CA TYR A 646 -5.86 25.67 19.08
C TYR A 646 -5.60 24.84 17.80
N MET A 647 -4.35 24.39 17.62
CA MET A 647 -3.90 23.57 16.46
C MET A 647 -4.10 24.23 15.08
N ASP A 648 -3.94 25.56 15.00
CA ASP A 648 -4.15 26.36 13.78
C ASP A 648 -5.61 26.31 13.24
N GLU A 649 -6.58 25.89 14.07
CA GLU A 649 -8.01 25.84 13.69
C GLU A 649 -8.74 27.18 13.94
N GLU A 650 -9.97 27.29 13.43
CA GLU A 650 -10.85 28.45 13.57
C GLU A 650 -12.25 28.08 14.11
N PRO A 651 -12.34 27.44 15.29
CA PRO A 651 -13.60 26.97 15.86
C PRO A 651 -14.51 28.13 16.25
N GLY A 652 -15.71 28.19 15.65
CA GLY A 652 -16.71 29.21 16.01
C GLY A 652 -16.38 30.62 15.49
N ILE A 653 -15.62 30.72 14.39
CA ILE A 653 -15.24 32.02 13.79
C ILE A 653 -16.45 32.94 13.57
N GLU A 654 -17.59 32.39 13.15
CA GLU A 654 -18.83 33.17 12.93
C GLU A 654 -19.35 33.88 14.19
N GLU A 655 -19.08 33.31 15.38
CA GLU A 655 -19.49 33.89 16.66
C GLU A 655 -18.63 35.13 17.00
N ILE A 656 -17.32 35.06 16.74
CA ILE A 656 -16.39 36.15 17.09
C ILE A 656 -16.32 37.26 16.03
N ARG A 657 -16.75 37.01 14.79
CA ARG A 657 -16.79 38.03 13.71
C ARG A 657 -17.58 39.28 14.09
N GLY A 658 -18.65 39.13 14.87
CA GLY A 658 -19.44 40.26 15.37
C GLY A 658 -18.59 41.21 16.21
N PHE A 659 -17.82 40.63 17.14
CA PHE A 659 -16.91 41.36 18.03
C PHE A 659 -15.73 42.00 17.27
N LEU A 660 -15.07 41.27 16.36
CA LEU A 660 -13.92 41.80 15.62
C LEU A 660 -14.29 43.04 14.81
N ARG A 661 -15.48 43.07 14.20
CA ARG A 661 -16.01 44.23 13.49
C ARG A 661 -16.32 45.41 14.41
N GLU A 662 -16.84 45.15 15.60
CA GLU A 662 -17.08 46.17 16.61
C GLU A 662 -15.76 46.81 17.06
N TRP A 663 -14.79 45.97 17.41
CA TRP A 663 -13.44 46.40 17.78
C TRP A 663 -12.76 47.25 16.71
N GLN A 664 -12.78 46.82 15.43
CA GLN A 664 -12.20 47.59 14.33
C GLN A 664 -12.81 48.99 14.19
N LYS A 665 -14.12 49.15 14.44
CA LYS A 665 -14.78 50.46 14.42
C LYS A 665 -14.32 51.35 15.56
N GLU A 666 -14.16 50.79 16.76
CA GLU A 666 -13.67 51.52 17.93
C GLU A 666 -12.20 51.91 17.79
N LEU A 667 -11.35 51.00 17.31
CA LEU A 667 -9.94 51.24 17.04
C LEU A 667 -9.74 52.42 16.08
N LYS A 668 -10.53 52.48 14.99
CA LYS A 668 -10.45 53.57 14.01
C LYS A 668 -10.63 54.96 14.59
N LYS A 669 -11.49 55.11 15.62
CA LYS A 669 -11.69 56.39 16.30
C LYS A 669 -10.48 56.82 17.12
N ARG A 670 -9.61 55.88 17.49
CA ARG A 670 -8.45 56.06 18.37
C ARG A 670 -7.13 56.15 17.62
N LEU A 671 -7.10 55.86 16.31
CA LEU A 671 -5.88 55.88 15.50
C LEU A 671 -5.24 57.27 15.41
N THR A 672 -3.93 57.32 15.62
CA THR A 672 -3.13 58.54 15.45
C THR A 672 -2.70 58.72 14.00
N GLU A 673 -2.21 59.91 13.65
CA GLU A 673 -1.67 60.17 12.31
C GLU A 673 -0.46 59.28 11.98
N LYS A 674 0.35 58.95 13.00
CA LYS A 674 1.45 57.99 12.89
C LYS A 674 0.95 56.58 12.56
N ASP A 675 -0.14 56.13 13.18
CA ASP A 675 -0.72 54.81 12.90
C ASP A 675 -1.26 54.73 11.46
N LYS A 676 -1.85 55.82 10.93
CA LYS A 676 -2.30 55.89 9.54
C LYS A 676 -1.15 55.79 8.54
N GLN A 677 -0.03 56.47 8.81
CA GLN A 677 1.17 56.36 7.97
C GLN A 677 1.74 54.94 7.97
N LEU A 678 1.83 54.31 9.15
CA LEU A 678 2.26 52.92 9.27
C LEU A 678 1.29 51.95 8.57
N ALA A 679 -0.01 52.23 8.60
CA ALA A 679 -1.02 51.44 7.91
C ALA A 679 -0.83 51.47 6.38
N MET A 680 -0.49 52.64 5.80
CA MET A 680 -0.18 52.74 4.37
C MET A 680 1.03 51.89 4.00
N ILE A 681 2.11 51.96 4.81
CA ILE A 681 3.34 51.18 4.59
C ILE A 681 3.05 49.67 4.71
N SER A 682 2.28 49.25 5.71
CA SER A 682 1.88 47.84 5.88
C SER A 682 1.05 47.34 4.70
N LYS A 683 0.12 48.16 4.20
CA LYS A 683 -0.71 47.83 3.05
C LYS A 683 0.14 47.60 1.79
N GLU A 684 1.07 48.50 1.50
CA GLU A 684 2.00 48.36 0.37
C GLU A 684 2.84 47.07 0.47
N LYS A 685 3.41 46.80 1.65
CA LYS A 685 4.17 45.56 1.90
C LYS A 685 3.30 44.31 1.75
N ARG A 686 2.03 44.36 2.17
CA ARG A 686 1.09 43.25 1.98
C ARG A 686 0.80 43.01 0.50
N GLU A 687 0.54 44.06 -0.26
CA GLU A 687 0.30 43.97 -1.70
C GLU A 687 1.50 43.40 -2.46
N GLN A 688 2.71 43.83 -2.09
CA GLN A 688 3.97 43.27 -2.61
C GLN A 688 4.12 41.78 -2.27
N ASN A 689 3.88 41.38 -1.01
CA ASN A 689 3.91 39.97 -0.60
C ASN A 689 2.90 39.11 -1.40
N ILE A 690 1.69 39.63 -1.66
CA ILE A 690 0.67 38.93 -2.45
C ILE A 690 1.11 38.82 -3.92
N ALA A 691 1.72 39.86 -4.49
CA ALA A 691 2.23 39.86 -5.86
C ALA A 691 3.34 38.81 -6.03
N GLU A 692 4.31 38.74 -5.12
CA GLU A 692 5.38 37.72 -5.15
C GLU A 692 4.84 36.30 -5.02
N LEU A 693 3.83 36.08 -4.18
CA LEU A 693 3.21 34.76 -4.01
C LEU A 693 2.43 34.31 -5.26
N LYS A 694 1.81 35.27 -5.97
CA LYS A 694 1.19 35.03 -7.29
C LYS A 694 2.23 34.67 -8.34
N GLU A 695 3.36 35.37 -8.38
CA GLU A 695 4.46 35.09 -9.30
C GLU A 695 5.09 33.70 -9.06
N LYS A 696 5.22 33.29 -7.80
CA LYS A 696 5.74 31.97 -7.39
C LYS A 696 4.70 30.83 -7.47
N ASN A 697 3.50 31.12 -7.98
CA ASN A 697 2.40 30.16 -8.19
C ASN A 697 1.98 29.36 -6.93
N ASN A 698 2.11 29.97 -5.74
CA ASN A 698 1.84 29.31 -4.47
C ASN A 698 0.34 29.40 -4.08
N THR A 699 -0.48 28.66 -4.83
CA THR A 699 -1.95 28.71 -4.76
C THR A 699 -2.53 28.34 -3.39
N ARG A 700 -1.83 27.48 -2.62
CA ARG A 700 -2.24 27.09 -1.26
C ARG A 700 -2.18 28.25 -0.28
N VAL A 701 -1.08 29.02 -0.29
CA VAL A 701 -0.89 30.17 0.61
C VAL A 701 -1.80 31.33 0.20
N LEU A 702 -1.99 31.54 -1.10
CA LEU A 702 -2.91 32.55 -1.62
C LEU A 702 -4.37 32.30 -1.23
N LYS A 703 -4.79 31.03 -1.20
CA LYS A 703 -6.15 30.65 -0.80
C LYS A 703 -6.39 30.87 0.70
N GLY A 704 -5.43 30.49 1.54
CA GLY A 704 -5.50 30.75 2.99
C GLY A 704 -5.50 32.25 3.31
N LEU A 705 -4.64 33.04 2.65
CA LEU A 705 -4.65 34.50 2.79
C LEU A 705 -6.00 35.11 2.38
N ALA A 706 -6.62 34.64 1.29
CA ALA A 706 -7.92 35.15 0.84
C ALA A 706 -9.07 34.85 1.83
N GLU A 707 -9.02 33.70 2.53
CA GLU A 707 -9.97 33.34 3.58
C GLU A 707 -9.75 34.18 4.85
N ASP A 708 -8.49 34.43 5.23
CA ASP A 708 -8.10 35.27 6.38
C ASP A 708 -8.41 36.78 6.18
N PHE A 709 -8.44 37.26 4.92
CA PHE A 709 -8.71 38.67 4.58
C PHE A 709 -10.20 39.06 4.50
N MET A 710 -11.13 38.15 4.82
CA MET A 710 -12.58 38.38 4.68
C MET A 710 -13.14 39.56 5.51
N GLU A 711 -12.35 40.20 6.37
CA GLU A 711 -12.76 41.37 7.16
C GLU A 711 -12.13 42.71 6.73
N ASN A 712 -11.91 42.92 5.42
CA ASN A 712 -11.75 44.28 4.89
C ASN A 712 -13.13 44.95 4.69
N LEU A 713 -13.84 45.24 5.77
CA LEU A 713 -14.87 46.27 5.74
C LEU A 713 -14.17 47.59 6.07
N ILE A 714 -13.84 48.36 5.03
CA ILE A 714 -13.81 49.84 4.94
C ILE A 714 -12.79 50.22 3.86
N ASP A 715 -13.32 50.69 2.73
CA ASP A 715 -12.57 51.41 1.71
C ASP A 715 -11.93 52.67 2.32
N PHE A 716 -10.61 52.77 2.18
CA PHE A 716 -9.86 53.98 2.52
C PHE A 716 -10.11 55.15 1.54
N GLU A 717 -11.01 55.00 0.55
CA GLU A 717 -11.28 56.01 -0.48
C GLU A 717 -12.22 57.16 -0.04
N LYS A 718 -12.69 57.19 1.21
CA LYS A 718 -13.53 58.31 1.73
C LYS A 718 -12.85 59.23 2.74
N MET A 719 -11.52 59.30 2.76
CA MET A 719 -10.78 60.28 3.57
C MET A 719 -9.68 60.99 2.78
N ALA A 720 -10.11 61.74 1.75
CA ALA A 720 -9.38 62.88 1.21
C ALA A 720 -10.20 64.16 1.46
#